data_AF-A0A8D0Y9P3-F1
#
_entry.id   AF-A0A8D0Y9P3-F1
#
_cell.length_a   1.000
_cell.length_b   1.000
_cell.length_c   1.000
_cell.angle_alpha   90.00
_cell.angle_beta   90.00
_cell.angle_gamma   90.00
#
_symmetry.space_group_name_H-M   'P 1'
#
loop_
_entity.id
_entity.type
_entity.pdbx_description
1 polymer ?
#
loop_
_entity_poly.entity_id
_entity_poly.type
_entity_poly.pdbx_seq_one_letter_code
_entity_poly.pdbx_strand_id
1 'polypeptide(L)'
;MDLLSGTYIFAVLLACVVFQSGAQEKNYTIREEMPENVLIGDLLKDLNLSLIPDRSLTTPMQFKLVYKTGDVPLIRIEEVTGEIFTTGARIDREKLCAGIVVDAHCFYEVEVAVLPDEIFRLVKIRFLIEDINDNAPLFPATVINISIPENSAINSRYALPAAIDPDTGINGVQNYHLIKGQSIFGLDVIETPEGEKMPQLIVQKELDREEKDTYVMKIKVEDGGFPQRSSTAILQVSVADTNDNRPVFKENEIEVSIPENAPVGSSVTQLHATDADIGENAKIHFYFSNLISNMAKKLFHLNSTTGLITIKEPLDREESPNHKLLVLASDGGLTPARAMVLVNVTDINDNIPSIDIRYIINTINGTVVLSENAPLNTKIALITVTDKDADHNGRVSCFTDHEVPFRLRPVFSNQFLLETAAYLDYESTREYAIKLLAADAGKPPLNQSSMLLIKVKDENDNAPVFTQPFLSLSVPENNSPGTQLTKISAMDADSGRNAEINYLLGFDAPSEFNLDHRTGILTAVKKLDREKQEKYSFTVLAKDNGMPPLMTNATVLVTVLDQNDNSPVFTHNEYNFYVPENLPRHGTVGLITVTDPDYGENSAVILSILDANDDFTIDPQTGVIRPNISFDREKQESYSFYVKAEDGGRISRSSTAKVTINVVDINDNKPVFVVPSSNYSFELVPPSTNPGTVVFTVVAIDNDTGMNAELRYSMVGGNTKGLFIIDQTSGNITLKEKCVFADLGLHRLVVKAKDLGQPDSLFNVVNVNLFVNESVTNATLIYELVRKNIETPVTQNIETTDASSPSSDYVKIVVAIVAGTITVILVTFITAVVRCRQSPHLKAAQKNKQNSEWVTPNPENRQMIMMKKKKKKKKKKHAPKNLLLNFVTIEEAKADDADNNRSSVTLDLPIELEEQTMGKYNWGTTPTTFKPDSPDLARHYKSASPQPTFQIQPETPLNSKHHIIQELPLDNTFVGCDSISKCSSSSSDPYSVSECSYPVTTFKTPVSVHTRPTDSRTPTIEIYSEI
;
A
#
# COMPACT_ATOMS: atom_id res chain seq x y z
N MET A 1 -70.46 84.00 -122.83
CA MET A 1 -70.73 83.71 -124.26
C MET A 1 -69.97 84.73 -125.09
N ASP A 2 -69.77 84.41 -126.37
CA ASP A 2 -69.60 85.30 -127.51
C ASP A 2 -68.32 86.13 -127.75
N LEU A 3 -67.73 85.79 -128.92
CA LEU A 3 -67.18 86.64 -129.98
C LEU A 3 -65.87 87.46 -129.76
N LEU A 4 -64.80 86.91 -130.33
CA LEU A 4 -64.14 87.47 -131.54
C LEU A 4 -64.10 89.01 -131.70
N SER A 5 -63.23 89.68 -130.93
CA SER A 5 -62.45 90.84 -131.40
C SER A 5 -61.32 91.16 -130.41
N GLY A 6 -60.12 91.51 -130.88
CA GLY A 6 -59.02 91.99 -130.01
C GLY A 6 -57.60 91.63 -130.44
N THR A 7 -57.42 90.60 -131.28
CA THR A 7 -56.11 90.19 -131.80
C THR A 7 -55.57 91.15 -132.87
N TYR A 8 -55.12 92.35 -132.47
CA TYR A 8 -54.11 93.14 -133.22
C TYR A 8 -53.47 94.30 -132.44
N ILE A 9 -54.06 94.80 -131.34
CA ILE A 9 -53.63 96.08 -130.73
C ILE A 9 -52.73 95.91 -129.48
N PHE A 10 -52.85 94.82 -128.73
CA PHE A 10 -52.03 94.64 -127.50
C PHE A 10 -50.55 94.33 -127.77
N ALA A 11 -50.22 93.80 -128.96
CA ALA A 11 -48.84 93.47 -129.35
C ALA A 11 -47.95 94.71 -129.64
N VAL A 12 -48.55 95.89 -129.81
CA VAL A 12 -47.84 97.13 -130.14
C VAL A 12 -47.56 98.00 -128.91
N LEU A 13 -48.26 97.75 -127.79
CA LEU A 13 -48.22 98.62 -126.60
C LEU A 13 -47.27 98.18 -125.48
N LEU A 14 -46.67 96.98 -125.57
CA LEU A 14 -45.52 96.60 -124.73
C LEU A 14 -44.16 96.89 -125.41
N ALA A 15 -44.17 97.35 -126.66
CA ALA A 15 -42.97 97.63 -127.46
C ALA A 15 -42.31 99.00 -127.17
N CYS A 16 -42.57 99.60 -126.00
CA CYS A 16 -42.13 100.96 -125.64
C CYS A 16 -41.45 101.10 -124.25
N VAL A 17 -41.18 100.00 -123.53
CA VAL A 17 -40.42 100.05 -122.25
C VAL A 17 -39.29 99.01 -122.24
N VAL A 18 -38.49 99.01 -123.32
CA VAL A 18 -37.22 98.27 -123.39
C VAL A 18 -36.12 99.23 -123.84
N PHE A 19 -35.67 100.07 -122.91
CA PHE A 19 -34.44 100.85 -123.06
C PHE A 19 -33.47 100.52 -121.93
N GLN A 20 -32.36 99.92 -122.36
CA GLN A 20 -31.09 99.61 -121.67
C GLN A 20 -30.92 100.10 -120.22
N SER A 21 -30.91 99.15 -119.29
CA SER A 21 -30.00 99.19 -118.13
C SER A 21 -29.49 97.77 -117.86
N GLY A 22 -28.18 97.56 -118.03
CA GLY A 22 -27.53 96.27 -117.77
C GLY A 22 -26.57 96.42 -116.60
N ALA A 23 -26.85 95.72 -115.50
CA ALA A 23 -25.90 95.59 -114.39
C ALA A 23 -24.75 94.66 -114.80
N GLN A 24 -23.56 94.92 -114.27
CA GLN A 24 -22.32 94.22 -114.64
C GLN A 24 -21.57 93.84 -113.37
N GLU A 25 -21.18 92.57 -113.25
CA GLU A 25 -20.38 92.07 -112.13
C GLU A 25 -18.91 91.90 -112.52
N LYS A 26 -18.00 92.03 -111.55
CA LYS A 26 -16.55 91.83 -111.71
C LYS A 26 -15.98 91.15 -110.45
N ASN A 27 -15.09 90.18 -110.63
CA ASN A 27 -14.43 89.51 -109.51
C ASN A 27 -12.92 89.82 -109.50
N TYR A 28 -12.36 89.95 -108.31
CA TYR A 28 -10.92 90.02 -108.05
C TYR A 28 -10.53 88.97 -106.99
N THR A 29 -9.25 88.63 -106.91
CA THR A 29 -8.68 87.77 -105.87
C THR A 29 -7.72 88.58 -105.01
N ILE A 30 -7.79 88.40 -103.70
CA ILE A 30 -6.96 89.09 -102.72
C ILE A 30 -6.46 88.09 -101.67
N ARG A 31 -5.33 88.39 -101.04
CA ARG A 31 -4.89 87.66 -99.85
C ARG A 31 -5.27 88.45 -98.63
N GLU A 32 -5.48 87.76 -97.52
CA GLU A 32 -5.53 88.43 -96.23
C GLU A 32 -4.19 89.08 -95.85
N GLU A 33 -4.23 89.90 -94.81
CA GLU A 33 -3.10 90.62 -94.22
C GLU A 33 -2.27 91.47 -95.20
N MET A 34 -2.82 91.76 -96.39
CA MET A 34 -2.22 92.68 -97.36
C MET A 34 -2.04 94.10 -96.78
N PRO A 35 -0.92 94.77 -97.10
CA PRO A 35 -0.68 96.13 -96.63
C PRO A 35 -1.60 97.16 -97.30
N GLU A 36 -1.71 98.34 -96.69
CA GLU A 36 -2.48 99.48 -97.20
C GLU A 36 -1.92 100.03 -98.53
N ASN A 37 -2.78 100.59 -99.38
CA ASN A 37 -2.46 101.18 -100.69
C ASN A 37 -1.96 100.20 -101.78
N VAL A 38 -2.22 98.89 -101.64
CA VAL A 38 -1.99 97.91 -102.72
C VAL A 38 -3.07 98.07 -103.78
N LEU A 39 -2.68 98.27 -105.04
CA LEU A 39 -3.58 98.33 -106.20
C LEU A 39 -4.14 96.93 -106.48
N ILE A 40 -5.47 96.79 -106.53
CA ILE A 40 -6.18 95.53 -106.75
C ILE A 40 -6.74 95.44 -108.19
N GLY A 41 -7.13 96.56 -108.78
CA GLY A 41 -7.72 96.61 -110.13
C GLY A 41 -8.04 98.02 -110.63
N ASP A 42 -8.46 98.13 -111.90
CA ASP A 42 -8.81 99.38 -112.60
C ASP A 42 -10.18 99.21 -113.28
N LEU A 43 -11.21 99.83 -112.72
CA LEU A 43 -12.59 99.68 -113.18
C LEU A 43 -12.85 100.37 -114.52
N LEU A 44 -12.21 101.50 -114.81
CA LEU A 44 -12.43 102.23 -116.06
C LEU A 44 -12.00 101.37 -117.26
N LYS A 45 -10.83 100.72 -117.12
CA LYS A 45 -10.29 99.79 -118.11
C LYS A 45 -11.02 98.45 -118.12
N ASP A 46 -11.34 97.89 -116.95
CA ASP A 46 -12.04 96.60 -116.85
C ASP A 46 -13.50 96.63 -117.33
N LEU A 47 -14.14 97.82 -117.35
CA LEU A 47 -15.51 98.03 -117.83
C LEU A 47 -15.58 98.59 -119.27
N ASN A 48 -14.43 98.94 -119.87
CA ASN A 48 -14.28 99.36 -121.27
C ASN A 48 -15.18 100.56 -121.68
N LEU A 49 -15.19 101.60 -120.84
CA LEU A 49 -15.98 102.83 -121.05
C LEU A 49 -15.20 103.84 -121.91
N SER A 50 -15.68 104.14 -123.12
CA SER A 50 -15.05 105.12 -124.03
C SER A 50 -16.03 106.17 -124.55
N LEU A 51 -15.55 107.41 -124.72
CA LEU A 51 -16.34 108.59 -125.12
C LEU A 51 -16.72 108.54 -126.60
N ILE A 52 -18.02 108.70 -126.90
CA ILE A 52 -18.55 108.76 -128.27
C ILE A 52 -18.38 110.22 -128.79
N PRO A 53 -17.72 110.47 -129.94
CA PRO A 53 -17.21 111.81 -130.26
C PRO A 53 -18.23 112.96 -130.41
N ASP A 54 -19.44 112.68 -130.92
CA ASP A 54 -20.37 113.72 -131.38
C ASP A 54 -21.37 114.23 -130.31
N ARG A 55 -21.10 113.98 -129.02
CA ARG A 55 -21.75 114.68 -127.89
C ARG A 55 -20.76 115.00 -126.78
N SER A 56 -20.53 116.29 -126.54
CA SER A 56 -19.84 116.78 -125.35
C SER A 56 -20.73 116.59 -124.11
N LEU A 57 -20.32 115.71 -123.20
CA LEU A 57 -20.96 115.55 -121.88
C LEU A 57 -20.87 116.84 -121.06
N THR A 58 -21.87 117.05 -120.21
CA THR A 58 -22.01 118.25 -119.37
C THR A 58 -21.03 118.29 -118.20
N THR A 59 -20.56 117.13 -117.74
CA THR A 59 -19.58 116.95 -116.65
C THR A 59 -18.69 115.72 -116.90
N PRO A 60 -17.47 115.66 -116.31
CA PRO A 60 -16.61 114.47 -116.39
C PRO A 60 -17.16 113.31 -115.55
N MET A 61 -16.77 112.07 -115.90
CA MET A 61 -17.16 110.88 -115.15
C MET A 61 -16.63 110.85 -113.71
N GLN A 62 -17.36 110.21 -112.81
CA GLN A 62 -16.93 109.90 -111.44
C GLN A 62 -17.32 108.47 -111.04
N PHE A 63 -16.45 107.80 -110.30
CA PHE A 63 -16.69 106.50 -109.66
C PHE A 63 -16.83 106.69 -108.15
N LYS A 64 -17.89 106.18 -107.53
CA LYS A 64 -18.09 106.26 -106.07
C LYS A 64 -18.49 104.90 -105.50
N LEU A 65 -17.74 104.45 -104.50
CA LEU A 65 -18.05 103.25 -103.72
C LEU A 65 -19.36 103.46 -102.95
N VAL A 66 -20.26 102.47 -103.00
CA VAL A 66 -21.53 102.47 -102.26
C VAL A 66 -21.35 101.66 -100.97
N TYR A 67 -21.46 102.32 -99.83
CA TYR A 67 -21.33 101.73 -98.49
C TYR A 67 -22.38 102.34 -97.55
N LYS A 68 -22.72 101.65 -96.45
CA LYS A 68 -23.69 102.17 -95.47
C LYS A 68 -23.00 103.05 -94.44
N THR A 69 -23.72 104.01 -93.89
CA THR A 69 -23.23 104.93 -92.86
C THR A 69 -22.92 104.18 -91.55
N GLY A 70 -21.63 103.84 -91.37
CA GLY A 70 -21.11 103.12 -90.20
C GLY A 70 -20.09 102.04 -90.58
N ASP A 71 -20.16 101.52 -91.81
CA ASP A 71 -19.21 100.53 -92.30
C ASP A 71 -17.87 101.19 -92.62
N VAL A 72 -16.75 100.60 -92.18
CA VAL A 72 -15.40 100.96 -92.65
C VAL A 72 -15.14 100.17 -93.93
N PRO A 73 -15.01 100.82 -95.10
CA PRO A 73 -14.75 100.10 -96.34
C PRO A 73 -13.30 99.56 -96.32
N LEU A 74 -13.13 98.25 -96.48
CA LEU A 74 -11.80 97.61 -96.46
C LEU A 74 -10.95 98.00 -97.70
N ILE A 75 -11.61 98.47 -98.75
CA ILE A 75 -11.05 98.92 -100.02
C ILE A 75 -11.55 100.33 -100.36
N ARG A 76 -10.71 101.12 -101.03
CA ARG A 76 -11.05 102.44 -101.57
C ARG A 76 -11.05 102.43 -103.09
N ILE A 77 -11.74 103.39 -103.69
CA ILE A 77 -11.74 103.60 -105.15
C ILE A 77 -11.42 105.07 -105.42
N GLU A 78 -10.48 105.32 -106.34
CA GLU A 78 -10.07 106.65 -106.76
C GLU A 78 -11.15 107.29 -107.66
N GLU A 79 -11.78 108.39 -107.23
CA GLU A 79 -13.05 108.86 -107.83
C GLU A 79 -12.95 109.25 -109.32
N VAL A 80 -11.74 109.53 -109.82
CA VAL A 80 -11.49 110.01 -111.19
C VAL A 80 -10.93 108.92 -112.11
N THR A 81 -10.13 107.98 -111.60
CA THR A 81 -9.52 106.90 -112.43
C THR A 81 -10.30 105.60 -112.37
N GLY A 82 -11.02 105.32 -111.28
CA GLY A 82 -11.66 104.01 -111.04
C GLY A 82 -10.71 102.92 -110.53
N GLU A 83 -9.49 103.27 -110.12
CA GLU A 83 -8.54 102.33 -109.53
C GLU A 83 -8.94 101.95 -108.09
N ILE A 84 -8.87 100.65 -107.78
CA ILE A 84 -9.23 100.06 -106.48
C ILE A 84 -7.96 99.79 -105.67
N PHE A 85 -7.92 100.23 -104.41
CA PHE A 85 -6.80 99.96 -103.50
C PHE A 85 -7.26 99.39 -102.15
N THR A 86 -6.38 98.66 -101.45
CA THR A 86 -6.56 98.34 -100.02
C THR A 86 -6.51 99.60 -99.14
N THR A 87 -7.19 99.56 -97.99
CA THR A 87 -7.14 100.61 -96.96
C THR A 87 -6.30 100.17 -95.74
N GLY A 88 -6.13 101.07 -94.77
CA GLY A 88 -5.51 100.77 -93.47
C GLY A 88 -6.31 99.82 -92.56
N ALA A 89 -7.54 99.43 -92.95
CA ALA A 89 -8.25 98.33 -92.31
C ALA A 89 -7.83 97.01 -92.98
N ARG A 90 -7.08 96.17 -92.26
CA ARG A 90 -6.64 94.85 -92.77
C ARG A 90 -7.83 93.94 -93.04
N ILE A 91 -7.65 93.07 -94.03
CA ILE A 91 -8.54 91.98 -94.38
C ILE A 91 -7.99 90.75 -93.64
N ASP A 92 -8.76 90.20 -92.71
CA ASP A 92 -8.40 89.10 -91.78
C ASP A 92 -9.50 88.04 -91.90
N ARG A 93 -9.14 86.84 -92.39
CA ARG A 93 -10.09 85.82 -92.85
C ARG A 93 -10.70 85.08 -91.67
N GLU A 94 -9.92 84.81 -90.62
CA GLU A 94 -10.34 84.09 -89.40
C GLU A 94 -11.51 84.82 -88.73
N LYS A 95 -11.52 86.15 -88.82
CA LYS A 95 -12.57 87.03 -88.27
C LYS A 95 -13.68 87.36 -89.26
N LEU A 96 -13.38 87.51 -90.56
CA LEU A 96 -14.39 87.80 -91.58
C LEU A 96 -15.25 86.57 -91.93
N CYS A 97 -14.65 85.39 -91.92
CA CYS A 97 -15.26 84.12 -92.32
C CYS A 97 -15.32 83.10 -91.15
N ALA A 98 -15.30 83.60 -89.90
CA ALA A 98 -15.44 82.84 -88.66
C ALA A 98 -16.64 81.87 -88.69
N GLY A 99 -16.39 80.57 -88.70
CA GLY A 99 -17.43 79.52 -88.68
C GLY A 99 -18.03 79.16 -90.04
N ILE A 100 -17.40 79.55 -91.15
CA ILE A 100 -17.76 79.08 -92.49
C ILE A 100 -17.14 77.69 -92.76
N VAL A 101 -17.93 76.77 -93.34
CA VAL A 101 -17.54 75.36 -93.56
C VAL A 101 -16.64 75.22 -94.80
N VAL A 102 -15.71 74.26 -94.73
CA VAL A 102 -14.50 74.07 -95.57
C VAL A 102 -14.65 74.28 -97.09
N ASP A 103 -15.79 73.94 -97.71
CA ASP A 103 -16.00 74.08 -99.17
C ASP A 103 -16.51 75.48 -99.61
N ALA A 104 -16.94 76.34 -98.68
CA ALA A 104 -17.49 77.65 -98.97
C ALA A 104 -16.40 78.73 -98.99
N HIS A 105 -15.94 79.06 -100.20
CA HIS A 105 -14.92 80.08 -100.47
C HIS A 105 -15.27 81.43 -99.81
N CYS A 106 -14.30 82.04 -99.12
CA CYS A 106 -14.48 83.30 -98.38
C CYS A 106 -14.55 84.50 -99.34
N PHE A 107 -15.72 85.17 -99.43
CA PHE A 107 -15.97 86.29 -100.33
C PHE A 107 -16.36 87.58 -99.59
N TYR A 108 -15.76 88.70 -99.99
CA TYR A 108 -16.14 90.06 -99.60
C TYR A 108 -16.74 90.80 -100.80
N GLU A 109 -17.91 91.44 -100.66
CA GLU A 109 -18.65 92.05 -101.79
C GLU A 109 -18.92 93.55 -101.56
N VAL A 110 -18.78 94.36 -102.61
CA VAL A 110 -19.12 95.80 -102.62
C VAL A 110 -19.85 96.21 -103.90
N GLU A 111 -20.41 97.41 -103.92
CA GLU A 111 -21.07 98.01 -105.08
C GLU A 111 -20.48 99.40 -105.39
N VAL A 112 -20.44 99.77 -106.68
CA VAL A 112 -19.81 101.02 -107.16
C VAL A 112 -20.72 101.70 -108.16
N ALA A 113 -21.01 102.97 -107.93
CA ALA A 113 -21.79 103.82 -108.82
C ALA A 113 -20.88 104.61 -109.77
N VAL A 114 -21.28 104.68 -111.04
CA VAL A 114 -20.65 105.51 -112.09
C VAL A 114 -21.62 106.64 -112.45
N LEU A 115 -21.12 107.86 -112.50
CA LEU A 115 -21.86 109.12 -112.72
C LEU A 115 -21.20 109.94 -113.85
N PRO A 116 -21.87 110.93 -114.49
CA PRO A 116 -23.20 111.49 -114.20
C PRO A 116 -24.39 110.67 -114.74
N ASP A 117 -25.61 111.10 -114.41
CA ASP A 117 -26.90 110.48 -114.75
C ASP A 117 -27.05 110.08 -116.23
N GLU A 118 -26.47 110.86 -117.15
CA GLU A 118 -26.43 110.59 -118.59
C GLU A 118 -25.81 109.22 -118.94
N ILE A 119 -25.01 108.63 -118.04
CA ILE A 119 -24.36 107.32 -118.17
C ILE A 119 -24.41 106.54 -116.83
N PHE A 120 -25.44 106.74 -116.00
CA PHE A 120 -25.51 106.09 -114.68
C PHE A 120 -25.43 104.56 -114.76
N ARG A 121 -24.51 103.96 -113.99
CA ARG A 121 -24.38 102.50 -113.83
C ARG A 121 -24.04 102.13 -112.40
N LEU A 122 -24.52 100.97 -111.97
CA LEU A 122 -24.07 100.30 -110.75
C LEU A 122 -23.32 99.02 -111.13
N VAL A 123 -22.15 98.83 -110.54
CA VAL A 123 -21.25 97.69 -110.78
C VAL A 123 -21.02 96.97 -109.46
N LYS A 124 -21.24 95.66 -109.43
CA LYS A 124 -21.00 94.84 -108.23
C LYS A 124 -19.65 94.15 -108.33
N ILE A 125 -18.88 94.18 -107.25
CA ILE A 125 -17.52 93.66 -107.18
C ILE A 125 -17.42 92.62 -106.06
N ARG A 126 -16.81 91.47 -106.36
CA ARG A 126 -16.58 90.38 -105.40
C ARG A 126 -15.08 90.11 -105.26
N PHE A 127 -14.59 89.99 -104.03
CA PHE A 127 -13.20 89.70 -103.69
C PHE A 127 -13.13 88.33 -103.02
N LEU A 128 -12.45 87.38 -103.65
CA LEU A 128 -12.10 86.10 -103.04
C LEU A 128 -10.88 86.28 -102.14
N ILE A 129 -10.95 85.87 -100.88
CA ILE A 129 -9.87 85.95 -99.89
C ILE A 129 -9.13 84.61 -99.83
N GLU A 130 -7.82 84.60 -100.10
CA GLU A 130 -6.93 83.45 -99.91
C GLU A 130 -6.38 83.40 -98.46
N ASP A 131 -6.40 82.19 -97.88
CA ASP A 131 -5.91 81.80 -96.53
C ASP A 131 -4.35 81.79 -96.45
N ILE A 132 -3.79 82.28 -95.35
CA ILE A 132 -2.36 82.26 -95.02
C ILE A 132 -2.12 81.54 -93.68
N ASN A 133 -1.12 80.64 -93.61
CA ASN A 133 -0.71 80.06 -92.32
C ASN A 133 -0.13 81.14 -91.38
N ASP A 134 -0.93 81.53 -90.41
CA ASP A 134 -0.78 82.68 -89.51
C ASP A 134 -0.97 82.25 -88.04
N ASN A 135 -1.72 81.18 -87.80
CA ASN A 135 -1.88 80.54 -86.50
C ASN A 135 -1.01 79.26 -86.38
N ALA A 136 -1.27 78.44 -85.37
CA ALA A 136 -0.52 77.22 -85.11
C ALA A 136 -1.33 76.27 -84.23
N PRO A 137 -1.18 74.94 -84.38
CA PRO A 137 -2.04 73.98 -83.71
C PRO A 137 -1.71 73.87 -82.23
N LEU A 138 -2.72 74.09 -81.37
CA LEU A 138 -2.57 74.17 -79.91
C LEU A 138 -3.41 73.12 -79.17
N PHE A 139 -2.78 72.42 -78.22
CA PHE A 139 -3.49 71.55 -77.27
C PHE A 139 -4.24 72.38 -76.21
N PRO A 140 -5.44 71.95 -75.75
CA PRO A 140 -6.20 72.66 -74.71
C PRO A 140 -5.56 72.58 -73.31
N ALA A 141 -4.57 71.71 -73.10
CA ALA A 141 -3.81 71.60 -71.87
C ALA A 141 -2.32 71.31 -72.16
N THR A 142 -1.42 71.87 -71.35
CA THR A 142 0.04 71.63 -71.46
C THR A 142 0.47 70.30 -70.84
N VAL A 143 -0.35 69.73 -69.96
CA VAL A 143 -0.19 68.40 -69.37
C VAL A 143 -1.52 67.65 -69.51
N ILE A 144 -1.45 66.45 -70.07
CA ILE A 144 -2.56 65.54 -70.28
C ILE A 144 -2.32 64.34 -69.36
N ASN A 145 -3.16 64.20 -68.33
CA ASN A 145 -3.11 63.08 -67.40
C ASN A 145 -4.14 62.02 -67.81
N ILE A 146 -3.76 60.74 -67.78
CA ILE A 146 -4.68 59.63 -68.03
C ILE A 146 -4.37 58.42 -67.17
N SER A 147 -5.40 57.82 -66.58
CA SER A 147 -5.32 56.58 -65.80
C SER A 147 -5.73 55.39 -66.67
N ILE A 148 -4.86 54.39 -66.82
CA ILE A 148 -5.12 53.18 -67.61
C ILE A 148 -4.94 51.96 -66.69
N PRO A 149 -5.98 51.11 -66.46
CA PRO A 149 -5.85 49.88 -65.68
C PRO A 149 -4.81 48.94 -66.28
N GLU A 150 -4.03 48.19 -65.49
CA GLU A 150 -2.99 47.35 -66.10
C GLU A 150 -3.54 46.17 -66.91
N ASN A 151 -4.68 45.62 -66.47
CA ASN A 151 -5.43 44.58 -67.17
C ASN A 151 -6.07 45.04 -68.51
N SER A 152 -5.71 46.23 -69.00
CA SER A 152 -6.11 46.75 -70.31
C SER A 152 -5.54 45.91 -71.44
N ALA A 153 -6.41 45.15 -72.12
CA ALA A 153 -6.02 44.30 -73.24
C ALA A 153 -5.23 45.05 -74.33
N ILE A 154 -4.29 44.35 -74.97
CA ILE A 154 -3.50 44.89 -76.08
C ILE A 154 -4.44 45.34 -77.22
N ASN A 155 -4.17 46.52 -77.78
CA ASN A 155 -5.00 47.30 -78.70
C ASN A 155 -6.22 48.00 -78.08
N SER A 156 -6.32 48.07 -76.75
CA SER A 156 -7.24 49.01 -76.08
C SER A 156 -6.89 50.46 -76.44
N ARG A 157 -7.93 51.29 -76.58
CA ARG A 157 -7.89 52.63 -77.17
C ARG A 157 -8.39 53.66 -76.18
N TYR A 158 -7.58 54.69 -75.94
CA TYR A 158 -7.86 55.76 -75.01
C TYR A 158 -7.83 57.10 -75.73
N ALA A 159 -8.95 57.83 -75.73
CA ALA A 159 -9.06 59.12 -76.38
C ALA A 159 -8.14 60.15 -75.70
N LEU A 160 -7.38 60.90 -76.51
CA LEU A 160 -6.62 62.06 -76.07
C LEU A 160 -7.34 63.33 -76.57
N PRO A 161 -7.21 64.48 -75.88
CA PRO A 161 -7.75 65.73 -76.37
C PRO A 161 -7.07 66.12 -77.69
N ALA A 162 -7.87 66.40 -78.72
CA ALA A 162 -7.39 66.97 -79.97
C ALA A 162 -6.80 68.37 -79.74
N ALA A 163 -5.88 68.77 -80.60
CA ALA A 163 -5.42 70.14 -80.73
C ALA A 163 -6.34 70.91 -81.70
N ILE A 164 -6.38 72.23 -81.55
CA ILE A 164 -7.21 73.14 -82.34
C ILE A 164 -6.30 74.09 -83.10
N ASP A 165 -6.65 74.37 -84.36
CA ASP A 165 -5.95 75.31 -85.24
C ASP A 165 -6.98 76.16 -86.02
N PRO A 166 -6.90 77.50 -86.04
CA PRO A 166 -7.82 78.37 -86.80
C PRO A 166 -7.68 78.30 -88.33
N ASP A 167 -6.49 77.96 -88.82
CA ASP A 167 -6.15 78.01 -90.25
C ASP A 167 -6.80 76.83 -91.00
N THR A 168 -7.18 77.00 -92.28
CA THR A 168 -8.00 75.99 -92.99
C THR A 168 -7.26 75.20 -94.08
N GLY A 169 -7.86 74.06 -94.46
CA GLY A 169 -7.30 73.17 -95.47
C GLY A 169 -5.96 72.60 -95.06
N ILE A 170 -4.91 72.87 -95.84
CA ILE A 170 -3.55 72.37 -95.56
C ILE A 170 -2.88 73.11 -94.39
N ASN A 171 -3.32 74.33 -94.06
CA ASN A 171 -2.69 75.18 -93.05
C ASN A 171 -3.10 74.83 -91.61
N GLY A 172 -4.19 74.05 -91.42
CA GLY A 172 -4.62 73.55 -90.11
C GLY A 172 -3.99 72.21 -89.71
N VAL A 173 -4.47 71.61 -88.61
CA VAL A 173 -3.96 70.36 -88.00
C VAL A 173 -3.76 69.23 -89.04
N GLN A 174 -2.52 68.79 -89.25
CA GLN A 174 -2.23 67.66 -90.15
C GLN A 174 -1.72 66.40 -89.46
N ASN A 175 -0.75 66.51 -88.55
CA ASN A 175 -0.01 65.38 -88.00
C ASN A 175 0.06 65.40 -86.46
N TYR A 176 -0.13 64.25 -85.82
CA TYR A 176 0.20 64.04 -84.40
C TYR A 176 1.28 62.96 -84.25
N HIS A 177 2.29 63.23 -83.43
CA HIS A 177 3.43 62.33 -83.21
C HIS A 177 3.87 62.28 -81.73
N LEU A 178 4.21 61.10 -81.21
CA LEU A 178 4.75 60.95 -79.85
C LEU A 178 6.28 61.20 -79.83
N ILE A 179 6.69 62.35 -79.30
CA ILE A 179 8.09 62.63 -78.94
C ILE A 179 8.46 61.81 -77.71
N LYS A 180 9.53 61.01 -77.82
CA LYS A 180 9.94 60.03 -76.79
C LYS A 180 8.83 59.04 -76.43
N GLY A 181 8.02 58.62 -77.41
CA GLY A 181 7.10 57.50 -77.23
C GLY A 181 7.81 56.25 -76.74
N GLN A 182 7.19 55.52 -75.82
CA GLN A 182 7.71 54.26 -75.27
C GLN A 182 7.01 53.09 -75.97
N SER A 183 7.72 51.98 -76.24
CA SER A 183 7.22 50.82 -77.02
C SER A 183 6.04 50.03 -76.44
N ILE A 184 5.37 50.60 -75.44
CA ILE A 184 4.20 50.11 -74.72
C ILE A 184 2.95 50.92 -75.16
N PHE A 185 3.13 52.14 -75.67
CA PHE A 185 2.05 53.01 -76.15
C PHE A 185 2.28 53.46 -77.59
N GLY A 186 1.34 53.10 -78.46
CA GLY A 186 1.21 53.67 -79.79
C GLY A 186 0.34 54.92 -79.78
N LEU A 187 0.45 55.72 -80.84
CA LEU A 187 -0.53 56.75 -81.17
C LEU A 187 -1.22 56.36 -82.46
N ASP A 188 -2.54 56.46 -82.48
CA ASP A 188 -3.38 56.35 -83.67
C ASP A 188 -4.17 57.64 -83.83
N VAL A 189 -4.58 57.98 -85.05
CA VAL A 189 -5.26 59.24 -85.36
C VAL A 189 -6.47 58.93 -86.23
N ILE A 190 -7.66 59.16 -85.69
CA ILE A 190 -8.91 58.96 -86.40
C ILE A 190 -9.33 60.30 -87.02
N GLU A 191 -9.51 60.30 -88.33
CA GLU A 191 -10.04 61.42 -89.10
C GLU A 191 -11.57 61.30 -89.16
N THR A 192 -12.30 62.36 -88.80
CA THR A 192 -13.76 62.42 -88.91
C THR A 192 -14.20 62.66 -90.36
N PRO A 193 -15.44 62.35 -90.76
CA PRO A 193 -15.94 62.72 -92.10
C PRO A 193 -15.97 64.24 -92.33
N GLU A 194 -15.89 65.06 -91.27
CA GLU A 194 -15.72 66.51 -91.31
C GLU A 194 -14.24 66.97 -91.48
N GLY A 195 -13.28 66.04 -91.43
CA GLY A 195 -11.84 66.32 -91.57
C GLY A 195 -11.10 66.62 -90.26
N GLU A 196 -11.74 66.49 -89.09
CA GLU A 196 -11.09 66.69 -87.80
C GLU A 196 -10.23 65.47 -87.43
N LYS A 197 -9.01 65.71 -86.93
CA LYS A 197 -8.06 64.65 -86.57
C LYS A 197 -8.00 64.44 -85.06
N MET A 198 -8.55 63.33 -84.59
CA MET A 198 -8.62 62.97 -83.17
C MET A 198 -7.53 61.95 -82.77
N PRO A 199 -6.60 62.31 -81.86
CA PRO A 199 -5.58 61.37 -81.38
C PRO A 199 -6.13 60.36 -80.36
N GLN A 200 -5.72 59.09 -80.49
CA GLN A 200 -5.97 58.02 -79.53
C GLN A 200 -4.65 57.36 -79.11
N LEU A 201 -4.46 57.19 -77.81
CA LEU A 201 -3.39 56.35 -77.27
C LEU A 201 -3.80 54.87 -77.36
N ILE A 202 -2.92 54.02 -77.88
CA ILE A 202 -3.14 52.58 -77.97
C ILE A 202 -2.16 51.84 -77.07
N VAL A 203 -2.68 50.95 -76.23
CA VAL A 203 -1.85 50.03 -75.43
C VAL A 203 -1.31 48.94 -76.36
N GLN A 204 0.00 48.94 -76.62
CA GLN A 204 0.68 48.04 -77.56
C GLN A 204 1.35 46.82 -76.90
N LYS A 205 1.46 46.83 -75.58
CA LYS A 205 1.97 45.73 -74.74
C LYS A 205 1.13 45.65 -73.48
N GLU A 206 1.15 44.50 -72.82
CA GLU A 206 0.65 44.36 -71.45
C GLU A 206 1.30 45.41 -70.53
N LEU A 207 0.51 45.87 -69.57
CA LEU A 207 0.92 46.81 -68.53
C LEU A 207 1.05 46.03 -67.22
N ASP A 208 1.95 46.50 -66.35
CA ASP A 208 2.32 45.90 -65.07
C ASP A 208 2.73 47.09 -64.17
N ARG A 209 1.96 47.37 -63.11
CA ARG A 209 2.20 48.51 -62.22
C ARG A 209 3.33 48.20 -61.23
N GLU A 210 3.49 46.93 -60.83
CA GLU A 210 4.53 46.46 -59.92
C GLU A 210 5.93 46.58 -60.54
N GLU A 211 6.07 46.37 -61.86
CA GLU A 211 7.26 46.76 -62.62
C GLU A 211 7.33 48.29 -62.76
N LYS A 212 6.22 48.96 -63.15
CA LYS A 212 6.25 50.41 -63.41
C LYS A 212 4.89 51.13 -63.43
N ASP A 213 4.63 51.89 -62.36
CA ASP A 213 3.41 52.69 -62.16
C ASP A 213 3.18 53.88 -63.15
N THR A 214 4.23 54.49 -63.71
CA THR A 214 4.11 55.81 -64.37
C THR A 214 4.92 55.92 -65.66
N TYR A 215 4.28 56.47 -66.70
CA TYR A 215 4.87 56.71 -68.01
C TYR A 215 4.68 58.16 -68.44
N VAL A 216 5.79 58.90 -68.52
CA VAL A 216 5.81 60.27 -69.05
C VAL A 216 6.33 60.27 -70.49
N MET A 217 5.57 60.90 -71.38
CA MET A 217 5.84 61.07 -72.81
C MET A 217 5.54 62.52 -73.22
N LYS A 218 5.79 62.87 -74.49
CA LYS A 218 5.28 64.12 -75.06
C LYS A 218 4.55 63.84 -76.37
N ILE A 219 3.41 64.51 -76.58
CA ILE A 219 2.72 64.52 -77.87
C ILE A 219 3.02 65.85 -78.57
N LYS A 220 3.35 65.77 -79.86
CA LYS A 220 3.51 66.90 -80.77
C LYS A 220 2.32 66.91 -81.74
N VAL A 221 1.85 68.11 -82.07
CA VAL A 221 0.96 68.34 -83.21
C VAL A 221 1.64 69.29 -84.19
N GLU A 222 1.41 69.09 -85.49
CA GLU A 222 1.94 69.91 -86.58
C GLU A 222 0.86 70.22 -87.61
N ASP A 223 0.94 71.42 -88.20
CA ASP A 223 0.17 71.79 -89.39
C ASP A 223 0.82 71.24 -90.69
N GLY A 224 0.28 71.61 -91.84
CA GLY A 224 0.85 71.37 -93.17
C GLY A 224 1.34 72.64 -93.88
N GLY A 225 1.45 73.76 -93.16
CA GLY A 225 1.78 75.07 -93.71
C GLY A 225 3.25 75.20 -94.14
N PHE A 226 3.59 76.33 -94.77
CA PHE A 226 4.97 76.69 -95.11
C PHE A 226 5.24 78.16 -94.73
N PRO A 227 5.99 78.43 -93.64
CA PRO A 227 6.71 77.50 -92.78
C PRO A 227 5.78 76.69 -91.85
N GLN A 228 6.07 75.40 -91.67
CA GLN A 228 5.27 74.51 -90.82
C GLN A 228 5.41 74.88 -89.33
N ARG A 229 4.29 74.93 -88.58
CA ARG A 229 4.26 75.26 -87.15
C ARG A 229 3.72 74.10 -86.32
N SER A 230 4.00 74.14 -85.02
CA SER A 230 3.73 73.01 -84.13
C SER A 230 3.76 73.36 -82.65
N SER A 231 3.04 72.58 -81.82
CA SER A 231 3.10 72.65 -80.36
C SER A 231 3.29 71.27 -79.72
N THR A 232 3.58 71.23 -78.41
CA THR A 232 3.74 69.98 -77.66
C THR A 232 3.09 70.03 -76.28
N ALA A 233 2.37 68.96 -75.92
CA ALA A 233 1.91 68.72 -74.56
C ALA A 233 2.69 67.56 -73.90
N ILE A 234 2.75 67.55 -72.56
CA ILE A 234 3.26 66.41 -71.79
C ILE A 234 2.10 65.42 -71.61
N LEU A 235 2.34 64.15 -71.94
CA LEU A 235 1.38 63.07 -71.69
C LEU A 235 1.89 62.25 -70.50
N GLN A 236 1.16 62.26 -69.40
CA GLN A 236 1.43 61.44 -68.22
C GLN A 236 0.36 60.35 -68.11
N VAL A 237 0.78 59.11 -68.36
CA VAL A 237 -0.03 57.92 -68.11
C VAL A 237 0.35 57.40 -66.72
N SER A 238 -0.64 57.29 -65.82
CA SER A 238 -0.52 56.51 -64.60
C SER A 238 -1.21 55.17 -64.82
N VAL A 239 -0.52 54.07 -64.53
CA VAL A 239 -1.14 52.75 -64.47
C VAL A 239 -2.04 52.70 -63.24
N ALA A 240 -3.28 52.24 -63.42
CA ALA A 240 -4.22 52.07 -62.33
C ALA A 240 -4.22 50.61 -61.87
N ASP A 241 -4.04 50.45 -60.56
CA ASP A 241 -3.96 49.18 -59.83
C ASP A 241 -5.25 48.36 -59.94
N THR A 242 -5.08 47.06 -60.15
CA THR A 242 -6.11 46.04 -60.25
C THR A 242 -5.65 44.79 -59.50
N ASN A 243 -6.57 44.10 -58.82
CA ASN A 243 -6.21 42.93 -58.00
C ASN A 243 -5.96 41.70 -58.88
N ASP A 244 -4.72 41.55 -59.37
CA ASP A 244 -4.24 40.40 -60.13
C ASP A 244 -3.10 39.63 -59.45
N ASN A 245 -2.40 40.26 -58.50
CA ASN A 245 -1.65 39.56 -57.47
C ASN A 245 -2.61 38.94 -56.44
N ARG A 246 -2.04 38.37 -55.39
CA ARG A 246 -2.76 37.74 -54.27
C ARG A 246 -1.81 37.67 -53.07
N PRO A 247 -2.32 37.49 -51.84
CA PRO A 247 -1.46 37.43 -50.67
C PRO A 247 -0.45 36.28 -50.77
N VAL A 248 0.77 36.53 -50.29
CA VAL A 248 1.79 35.49 -50.14
C VAL A 248 2.22 35.43 -48.68
N PHE A 249 2.01 34.27 -48.04
CA PHE A 249 2.55 34.01 -46.71
C PHE A 249 4.07 33.90 -46.77
N LYS A 250 4.76 34.52 -45.80
CA LYS A 250 6.22 34.39 -45.63
C LYS A 250 6.66 32.95 -45.40
N GLU A 251 5.85 32.19 -44.67
CA GLU A 251 6.07 30.79 -44.29
C GLU A 251 4.76 30.01 -44.51
N ASN A 252 4.79 28.98 -45.36
CA ASN A 252 3.59 28.20 -45.73
C ASN A 252 3.19 27.15 -44.68
N GLU A 253 4.15 26.68 -43.89
CA GLU A 253 3.96 25.74 -42.79
C GLU A 253 4.74 26.25 -41.58
N ILE A 254 4.10 26.30 -40.41
CA ILE A 254 4.71 26.77 -39.15
C ILE A 254 4.38 25.75 -38.06
N GLU A 255 5.39 25.22 -37.38
CA GLU A 255 5.22 24.38 -36.19
C GLU A 255 5.47 25.20 -34.92
N VAL A 256 4.58 25.08 -33.94
CA VAL A 256 4.60 25.84 -32.68
C VAL A 256 4.38 24.88 -31.52
N SER A 257 5.22 24.95 -30.48
CA SER A 257 5.05 24.20 -29.23
C SER A 257 4.56 25.12 -28.11
N ILE A 258 3.51 24.70 -27.39
CA ILE A 258 2.83 25.51 -26.35
C ILE A 258 2.41 24.61 -25.19
N PRO A 259 2.69 24.96 -23.92
CA PRO A 259 2.21 24.18 -22.78
C PRO A 259 0.70 24.33 -22.60
N GLU A 260 0.02 23.25 -22.21
CA GLU A 260 -1.45 23.28 -22.08
C GLU A 260 -1.96 24.26 -21.02
N ASN A 261 -1.17 24.45 -19.95
CA ASN A 261 -1.44 25.45 -18.91
C ASN A 261 -1.23 26.91 -19.36
N ALA A 262 -0.95 27.17 -20.64
CA ALA A 262 -0.84 28.51 -21.18
C ALA A 262 -2.18 29.26 -21.03
N PRO A 263 -2.20 30.44 -20.38
CA PRO A 263 -3.45 31.11 -20.04
C PRO A 263 -4.19 31.60 -21.29
N VAL A 264 -5.52 31.58 -21.22
CA VAL A 264 -6.41 32.14 -22.25
C VAL A 264 -6.00 33.59 -22.56
N GLY A 265 -5.91 33.92 -23.86
CA GLY A 265 -5.35 35.17 -24.37
C GLY A 265 -3.88 35.10 -24.79
N SER A 266 -3.14 34.02 -24.46
CA SER A 266 -1.75 33.84 -24.89
C SER A 266 -1.62 33.81 -26.41
N SER A 267 -0.61 34.50 -26.93
CA SER A 267 -0.23 34.46 -28.35
C SER A 267 0.39 33.12 -28.73
N VAL A 268 -0.20 32.45 -29.73
CA VAL A 268 0.30 31.18 -30.30
C VAL A 268 1.42 31.48 -31.29
N THR A 269 1.09 32.21 -32.35
CA THR A 269 2.03 32.72 -33.36
C THR A 269 1.36 33.86 -34.12
N GLN A 270 2.15 34.67 -34.82
CA GLN A 270 1.65 35.71 -35.71
C GLN A 270 2.01 35.38 -37.15
N LEU A 271 0.99 35.20 -37.98
CA LEU A 271 1.15 35.00 -39.41
C LEU A 271 1.45 36.33 -40.10
N HIS A 272 2.44 36.31 -41.00
CA HIS A 272 2.74 37.41 -41.90
C HIS A 272 2.53 36.96 -43.34
N ALA A 273 1.59 37.60 -44.00
CA ALA A 273 1.50 37.63 -45.46
C ALA A 273 1.80 39.04 -45.96
N THR A 274 2.15 39.14 -47.23
CA THR A 274 2.40 40.39 -47.97
C THR A 274 1.67 40.31 -49.31
N ASP A 275 1.20 41.46 -49.79
CA ASP A 275 0.67 41.62 -51.14
C ASP A 275 1.52 42.61 -51.95
N ALA A 276 1.34 42.61 -53.28
CA ALA A 276 2.10 43.46 -54.20
C ALA A 276 1.30 44.68 -54.68
N ASP A 277 -0.02 44.56 -54.78
CA ASP A 277 -1.01 45.61 -55.10
C ASP A 277 -0.92 46.83 -54.15
N ILE A 278 -1.79 47.83 -54.34
CA ILE A 278 -1.88 49.02 -53.48
C ILE A 278 -3.30 49.29 -52.94
N GLY A 279 -3.37 50.07 -51.84
CA GLY A 279 -4.64 50.56 -51.30
C GLY A 279 -5.49 49.46 -50.66
N GLU A 280 -6.75 49.33 -51.10
CA GLU A 280 -7.67 48.29 -50.61
C GLU A 280 -7.42 46.92 -51.26
N ASN A 281 -6.78 46.85 -52.44
CA ASN A 281 -6.41 45.57 -53.06
C ASN A 281 -5.30 44.87 -52.24
N ALA A 282 -4.35 45.64 -51.70
CA ALA A 282 -3.29 45.15 -50.80
C ALA A 282 -3.75 44.70 -49.39
N LYS A 283 -5.06 44.70 -49.10
CA LYS A 283 -5.59 44.76 -47.73
C LYS A 283 -5.94 43.37 -47.18
N ILE A 284 -4.91 42.66 -46.76
CA ILE A 284 -5.01 41.26 -46.35
C ILE A 284 -5.92 41.07 -45.12
N HIS A 285 -6.97 40.27 -45.27
CA HIS A 285 -7.80 39.74 -44.21
C HIS A 285 -7.53 38.25 -43.94
N PHE A 286 -7.25 37.93 -42.67
CA PHE A 286 -6.95 36.56 -42.22
C PHE A 286 -8.19 35.86 -41.66
N TYR A 287 -8.41 34.59 -42.00
CA TYR A 287 -9.50 33.79 -41.45
C TYR A 287 -9.21 32.29 -41.44
N PHE A 288 -9.90 31.56 -40.56
CA PHE A 288 -9.79 30.11 -40.46
C PHE A 288 -10.53 29.40 -41.61
N SER A 289 -9.90 28.42 -42.23
CA SER A 289 -10.56 27.59 -43.25
C SER A 289 -11.70 26.77 -42.65
N ASN A 290 -12.77 26.58 -43.43
CA ASN A 290 -13.89 25.71 -43.07
C ASN A 290 -13.44 24.26 -42.75
N LEU A 291 -12.29 23.82 -43.29
CA LEU A 291 -11.71 22.49 -43.09
C LEU A 291 -11.10 22.26 -41.69
N ILE A 292 -10.95 23.29 -40.84
CA ILE A 292 -10.45 23.14 -39.46
C ILE A 292 -11.51 22.42 -38.59
N SER A 293 -11.06 21.57 -37.67
CA SER A 293 -11.94 20.85 -36.74
C SER A 293 -12.74 21.80 -35.83
N ASN A 294 -13.95 21.37 -35.44
CA ASN A 294 -14.83 22.17 -34.57
C ASN A 294 -14.23 22.42 -33.18
N MET A 295 -13.34 21.53 -32.72
CA MET A 295 -12.56 21.68 -31.49
C MET A 295 -11.53 22.80 -31.61
N ALA A 296 -10.70 22.79 -32.65
CA ALA A 296 -9.72 23.85 -32.87
C ALA A 296 -10.37 25.24 -33.10
N LYS A 297 -11.57 25.29 -33.71
CA LYS A 297 -12.38 26.52 -33.83
C LYS A 297 -12.95 27.05 -32.49
N LYS A 298 -12.95 26.24 -31.43
CA LYS A 298 -13.26 26.69 -30.06
C LYS A 298 -12.00 27.19 -29.36
N LEU A 299 -10.95 26.36 -29.36
CA LEU A 299 -9.70 26.55 -28.61
C LEU A 299 -8.88 27.75 -29.09
N PHE A 300 -8.90 28.07 -30.39
CA PHE A 300 -8.11 29.14 -30.97
C PHE A 300 -8.96 30.28 -31.54
N HIS A 301 -8.47 31.51 -31.38
CA HIS A 301 -8.97 32.71 -32.04
C HIS A 301 -7.89 33.29 -32.95
N LEU A 302 -8.28 33.81 -34.10
CA LEU A 302 -7.41 34.46 -35.08
C LEU A 302 -7.90 35.90 -35.32
N ASN A 303 -7.00 36.86 -35.15
CA ASN A 303 -7.27 38.25 -35.48
C ASN A 303 -7.19 38.46 -37.01
N SER A 304 -8.28 38.96 -37.60
CA SER A 304 -8.43 39.10 -39.05
C SER A 304 -7.63 40.23 -39.70
N THR A 305 -6.89 41.04 -38.93
CA THR A 305 -6.07 42.15 -39.44
C THR A 305 -4.59 41.99 -39.13
N THR A 306 -4.23 41.35 -37.99
CA THR A 306 -2.83 41.21 -37.57
C THR A 306 -2.25 39.82 -37.84
N GLY A 307 -3.06 38.85 -38.25
CA GLY A 307 -2.63 37.45 -38.44
C GLY A 307 -2.28 36.73 -37.13
N LEU A 308 -2.53 37.35 -35.97
CA LEU A 308 -2.22 36.80 -34.66
C LEU A 308 -3.21 35.70 -34.26
N ILE A 309 -2.69 34.50 -33.99
CA ILE A 309 -3.43 33.40 -33.38
C ILE A 309 -3.25 33.48 -31.85
N THR A 310 -4.34 33.31 -31.12
CA THR A 310 -4.40 33.36 -29.64
C THR A 310 -5.20 32.19 -29.07
N ILE A 311 -4.88 31.77 -27.85
CA ILE A 311 -5.68 30.80 -27.09
C ILE A 311 -6.98 31.46 -26.63
N LYS A 312 -8.12 30.80 -26.85
CA LYS A 312 -9.48 31.30 -26.55
C LYS A 312 -10.18 30.49 -25.45
N GLU A 313 -9.95 29.20 -25.40
CA GLU A 313 -10.39 28.28 -24.34
C GLU A 313 -9.15 27.49 -23.87
N PRO A 314 -9.09 27.00 -22.61
CA PRO A 314 -7.93 26.26 -22.11
C PRO A 314 -7.59 25.06 -23.00
N LEU A 315 -6.29 24.75 -23.13
CA LEU A 315 -5.83 23.57 -23.84
C LEU A 315 -5.80 22.37 -22.88
N ASP A 316 -5.99 21.17 -23.43
CA ASP A 316 -5.98 19.87 -22.76
C ASP A 316 -5.29 18.89 -23.73
N ARG A 317 -4.10 18.42 -23.36
CA ARG A 317 -3.28 17.56 -24.22
C ARG A 317 -3.76 16.10 -24.20
N GLU A 318 -4.38 15.66 -23.10
CA GLU A 318 -4.95 14.31 -22.96
C GLU A 318 -6.17 14.11 -23.87
N GLU A 319 -6.99 15.16 -24.07
CA GLU A 319 -8.05 15.18 -25.09
C GLU A 319 -7.44 15.37 -26.50
N SER A 320 -6.49 16.29 -26.68
CA SER A 320 -5.95 16.58 -28.01
C SER A 320 -4.52 17.17 -28.03
N PRO A 321 -3.48 16.36 -28.27
CA PRO A 321 -2.09 16.83 -28.20
C PRO A 321 -1.65 17.68 -29.40
N ASN A 322 -2.39 17.70 -30.50
CA ASN A 322 -1.94 18.27 -31.78
C ASN A 322 -3.11 18.87 -32.57
N HIS A 323 -2.99 20.15 -32.96
CA HIS A 323 -3.99 20.86 -33.77
C HIS A 323 -3.41 21.35 -35.09
N LYS A 324 -4.16 21.13 -36.18
CA LYS A 324 -3.82 21.63 -37.52
C LYS A 324 -4.73 22.78 -37.89
N LEU A 325 -4.19 23.99 -37.91
CA LEU A 325 -4.90 25.23 -38.21
C LEU A 325 -4.56 25.66 -39.64
N LEU A 326 -5.47 25.36 -40.58
CA LEU A 326 -5.36 25.84 -41.97
C LEU A 326 -5.91 27.27 -42.07
N VAL A 327 -5.01 28.25 -42.04
CA VAL A 327 -5.36 29.67 -42.14
C VAL A 327 -5.34 30.11 -43.60
N LEU A 328 -6.29 30.99 -43.93
CA LEU A 328 -6.42 31.63 -45.23
C LEU A 328 -6.18 33.14 -45.08
N ALA A 329 -5.62 33.75 -46.13
CA ALA A 329 -5.42 35.19 -46.24
C ALA A 329 -6.00 35.68 -47.56
N SER A 330 -6.82 36.74 -47.52
CA SER A 330 -7.47 37.32 -48.71
C SER A 330 -7.50 38.84 -48.63
N ASP A 331 -6.89 39.45 -49.62
CA ASP A 331 -7.20 40.74 -50.25
C ASP A 331 -8.71 41.05 -50.45
N GLY A 332 -9.45 40.09 -51.00
CA GLY A 332 -10.78 40.28 -51.59
C GLY A 332 -10.92 39.66 -53.00
N GLY A 333 -9.82 39.14 -53.56
CA GLY A 333 -9.72 38.52 -54.87
C GLY A 333 -10.27 37.10 -54.96
N LEU A 334 -10.06 36.48 -56.11
CA LEU A 334 -10.67 35.19 -56.47
C LEU A 334 -10.10 33.98 -55.72
N THR A 335 -8.84 34.02 -55.26
CA THR A 335 -8.17 32.88 -54.64
C THR A 335 -7.34 33.28 -53.42
N PRO A 336 -7.78 32.98 -52.19
CA PRO A 336 -7.02 33.30 -50.99
C PRO A 336 -5.76 32.43 -50.89
N ALA A 337 -4.72 33.02 -50.30
CA ALA A 337 -3.53 32.29 -49.89
C ALA A 337 -3.84 31.30 -48.77
N ARG A 338 -2.96 30.32 -48.54
CA ARG A 338 -3.11 29.32 -47.47
C ARG A 338 -1.78 29.05 -46.76
N ALA A 339 -1.85 28.94 -45.43
CA ALA A 339 -0.76 28.45 -44.59
C ALA A 339 -1.29 27.45 -43.55
N MET A 340 -0.47 26.48 -43.17
CA MET A 340 -0.79 25.50 -42.13
C MET A 340 0.03 25.75 -40.87
N VAL A 341 -0.63 26.11 -39.77
CA VAL A 341 0.01 26.13 -38.45
C VAL A 341 -0.27 24.81 -37.74
N LEU A 342 0.79 24.09 -37.39
CA LEU A 342 0.75 22.92 -36.53
C LEU A 342 1.05 23.37 -35.10
N VAL A 343 0.03 23.32 -34.24
CA VAL A 343 0.19 23.59 -32.80
C VAL A 343 0.34 22.24 -32.10
N ASN A 344 1.51 22.00 -31.54
CA ASN A 344 1.85 20.83 -30.74
C ASN A 344 1.76 21.22 -29.26
N VAL A 345 0.86 20.58 -28.51
CA VAL A 345 0.60 20.90 -27.10
C VAL A 345 1.59 20.13 -26.24
N THR A 346 2.42 20.84 -25.47
CA THR A 346 3.47 20.22 -24.65
C THR A 346 2.98 19.92 -23.25
N ASP A 347 3.21 18.67 -22.85
CA ASP A 347 2.81 18.05 -21.60
C ASP A 347 3.27 18.78 -20.33
N ILE A 348 2.35 18.99 -19.41
CA ILE A 348 2.55 19.49 -18.04
C ILE A 348 2.06 18.44 -17.06
N ASN A 349 2.78 18.25 -15.94
CA ASN A 349 2.44 17.23 -14.94
C ASN A 349 1.23 17.66 -14.08
N ASP A 350 0.01 17.51 -14.60
CA ASP A 350 -1.23 17.97 -13.94
C ASP A 350 -2.24 16.87 -13.60
N ASN A 351 -2.13 15.67 -14.21
CA ASN A 351 -2.83 14.49 -13.73
C ASN A 351 -2.08 13.82 -12.56
N ILE A 352 -2.77 12.90 -11.88
CA ILE A 352 -2.28 12.25 -10.66
C ILE A 352 -2.33 10.71 -10.83
N PRO A 353 -1.31 9.95 -10.37
CA PRO A 353 -1.24 8.51 -10.58
C PRO A 353 -2.42 7.71 -9.99
N SER A 354 -3.36 7.30 -10.85
CA SER A 354 -4.51 6.49 -10.45
C SER A 354 -4.12 5.05 -10.15
N ILE A 355 -4.62 4.49 -9.03
CA ILE A 355 -4.34 3.12 -8.56
C ILE A 355 -5.59 2.25 -8.68
N ASP A 356 -5.59 1.27 -9.59
CA ASP A 356 -6.60 0.22 -9.74
C ASP A 356 -6.11 -1.10 -9.11
N ILE A 357 -6.92 -1.72 -8.25
CA ILE A 357 -6.56 -2.94 -7.49
C ILE A 357 -7.50 -4.07 -7.88
N ARG A 358 -7.00 -5.03 -8.66
CA ARG A 358 -7.76 -6.19 -9.13
C ARG A 358 -7.41 -7.43 -8.33
N TYR A 359 -8.29 -7.83 -7.43
CA TYR A 359 -8.10 -8.99 -6.58
C TYR A 359 -8.08 -10.30 -7.37
N ILE A 360 -7.10 -11.16 -7.07
CA ILE A 360 -6.96 -12.52 -7.61
C ILE A 360 -7.65 -13.53 -6.69
N ILE A 361 -7.70 -13.22 -5.39
CA ILE A 361 -8.37 -13.99 -4.34
C ILE A 361 -9.72 -13.33 -4.03
N ASN A 362 -10.75 -14.14 -3.80
CA ASN A 362 -12.09 -13.63 -3.46
C ASN A 362 -12.06 -12.79 -2.17
N THR A 363 -12.47 -11.52 -2.26
CA THR A 363 -12.63 -10.63 -1.11
C THR A 363 -13.96 -10.87 -0.39
N ILE A 364 -13.96 -10.81 0.94
CA ILE A 364 -15.17 -10.80 1.76
C ILE A 364 -15.41 -9.36 2.23
N ASN A 365 -16.58 -8.79 1.88
CA ASN A 365 -16.94 -7.40 2.17
C ASN A 365 -15.87 -6.37 1.75
N GLY A 366 -15.16 -6.62 0.63
CA GLY A 366 -14.07 -5.77 0.13
C GLY A 366 -12.72 -5.97 0.82
N THR A 367 -12.61 -6.84 1.83
CA THR A 367 -11.34 -7.21 2.48
C THR A 367 -10.78 -8.50 1.90
N VAL A 368 -9.45 -8.58 1.76
CA VAL A 368 -8.76 -9.83 1.43
C VAL A 368 -8.65 -10.67 2.70
N VAL A 369 -8.93 -11.97 2.62
CA VAL A 369 -8.67 -12.93 3.70
C VAL A 369 -7.63 -13.94 3.23
N LEU A 370 -6.52 -14.06 3.96
CA LEU A 370 -5.46 -15.02 3.71
C LEU A 370 -5.30 -15.96 4.90
N SER A 371 -5.20 -17.26 4.67
CA SER A 371 -4.68 -18.19 5.67
C SER A 371 -3.22 -17.85 5.99
N GLU A 372 -2.79 -18.02 7.24
CA GLU A 372 -1.37 -17.83 7.58
C GLU A 372 -0.46 -18.90 6.99
N ASN A 373 -0.98 -20.11 6.81
CA ASN A 373 -0.28 -21.21 6.13
C ASN A 373 -0.06 -20.96 4.63
N ALA A 374 -0.49 -19.81 4.09
CA ALA A 374 -0.33 -19.43 2.70
C ALA A 374 1.17 -19.46 2.30
N PRO A 375 1.54 -20.25 1.26
CA PRO A 375 2.93 -20.38 0.87
C PRO A 375 3.50 -19.06 0.34
N LEU A 376 4.82 -18.91 0.42
CA LEU A 376 5.55 -17.79 -0.17
C LEU A 376 5.22 -17.64 -1.67
N ASN A 377 5.10 -16.40 -2.14
CA ASN A 377 4.66 -16.02 -3.48
C ASN A 377 3.18 -16.36 -3.78
N THR A 378 2.32 -16.42 -2.75
CA THR A 378 0.86 -16.48 -2.91
C THR A 378 0.37 -15.17 -3.52
N LYS A 379 -0.40 -15.26 -4.61
CA LYS A 379 -0.77 -14.13 -5.48
C LYS A 379 -2.08 -13.50 -5.03
N ILE A 380 -2.05 -12.25 -4.59
CA ILE A 380 -3.16 -11.61 -3.87
C ILE A 380 -3.99 -10.71 -4.80
N ALA A 381 -3.32 -9.76 -5.46
CA ALA A 381 -3.94 -8.77 -6.32
C ALA A 381 -2.97 -8.32 -7.42
N LEU A 382 -3.52 -7.92 -8.57
CA LEU A 382 -2.83 -7.18 -9.60
C LEU A 382 -3.14 -5.69 -9.45
N ILE A 383 -2.13 -4.91 -9.09
CA ILE A 383 -2.20 -3.46 -8.93
C ILE A 383 -1.74 -2.83 -10.24
N THR A 384 -2.64 -2.07 -10.88
CA THR A 384 -2.35 -1.30 -12.08
C THR A 384 -2.29 0.17 -11.70
N VAL A 385 -1.22 0.86 -12.08
CA VAL A 385 -1.05 2.29 -11.79
C VAL A 385 -1.00 3.03 -13.12
N THR A 386 -1.94 3.94 -13.36
CA THR A 386 -2.05 4.67 -14.63
C THR A 386 -2.03 6.17 -14.38
N ASP A 387 -1.13 6.85 -15.06
CA ASP A 387 -1.27 8.27 -15.31
C ASP A 387 -1.82 8.52 -16.72
N LYS A 388 -2.21 9.78 -17.01
CA LYS A 388 -2.59 10.22 -18.37
C LYS A 388 -1.50 11.04 -19.06
N ASP A 389 -0.66 11.71 -18.28
CA ASP A 389 0.43 12.56 -18.76
C ASP A 389 1.43 11.78 -19.63
N ALA A 390 2.31 12.47 -20.36
CA ALA A 390 3.25 11.87 -21.31
C ALA A 390 4.65 11.60 -20.75
N ASP A 391 5.40 10.72 -21.44
CA ASP A 391 6.85 10.47 -21.37
C ASP A 391 7.52 10.30 -19.98
N HIS A 392 7.67 11.41 -19.26
CA HIS A 392 8.30 11.49 -17.94
C HIS A 392 7.27 11.77 -16.84
N ASN A 393 6.30 12.64 -17.10
CA ASN A 393 5.20 12.93 -16.21
C ASN A 393 4.29 11.68 -16.13
N GLY A 394 3.97 11.07 -17.28
CA GLY A 394 3.26 9.78 -17.35
C GLY A 394 3.94 8.56 -16.72
N ARG A 395 5.15 8.69 -16.18
CA ARG A 395 5.97 7.57 -15.71
C ARG A 395 5.81 7.31 -14.22
N VAL A 396 4.82 6.49 -13.90
CA VAL A 396 4.52 6.09 -12.53
C VAL A 396 5.53 5.10 -11.93
N SER A 397 5.72 5.24 -10.63
CA SER A 397 6.36 4.30 -9.70
C SER A 397 5.35 3.88 -8.64
N CYS A 398 5.50 2.68 -8.06
CA CYS A 398 4.58 2.16 -7.03
C CYS A 398 5.37 1.41 -5.94
N PHE A 399 5.10 1.73 -4.68
CA PHE A 399 5.78 1.20 -3.50
C PHE A 399 4.83 1.11 -2.30
N THR A 400 5.22 0.38 -1.26
CA THR A 400 4.54 0.41 0.06
C THR A 400 5.16 1.49 0.93
N ASP A 401 4.39 2.03 1.88
CA ASP A 401 4.83 3.06 2.82
C ASP A 401 5.77 2.55 3.91
N HIS A 402 5.66 1.27 4.28
CA HIS A 402 6.55 0.57 5.22
C HIS A 402 6.92 -0.84 4.71
N GLU A 403 7.88 -1.49 5.39
CA GLU A 403 8.21 -2.90 5.15
C GLU A 403 7.08 -3.78 5.69
N VAL A 404 6.52 -4.61 4.81
CA VAL A 404 5.41 -5.54 5.09
C VAL A 404 5.78 -6.93 4.57
N PRO A 405 5.18 -8.04 5.07
CA PRO A 405 5.45 -9.40 4.58
C PRO A 405 4.90 -9.69 3.16
N PHE A 406 4.67 -8.65 2.37
CA PHE A 406 4.14 -8.69 1.00
C PHE A 406 5.05 -7.89 0.08
N ARG A 407 5.18 -8.33 -1.17
CA ARG A 407 6.05 -7.70 -2.17
C ARG A 407 5.25 -7.27 -3.39
N LEU A 408 5.49 -6.04 -3.82
CA LEU A 408 5.14 -5.58 -5.16
C LEU A 408 6.18 -6.07 -6.16
N ARG A 409 5.76 -6.89 -7.11
CA ARG A 409 6.59 -7.39 -8.20
C ARG A 409 6.12 -6.81 -9.53
N PRO A 410 6.95 -6.06 -10.27
CA PRO A 410 6.58 -5.61 -11.60
C PRO A 410 6.41 -6.83 -12.54
N VAL A 411 5.33 -6.83 -13.31
CA VAL A 411 5.00 -7.88 -14.30
C VAL A 411 5.06 -7.32 -15.72
N PHE A 412 4.49 -6.13 -15.92
CA PHE A 412 4.55 -5.34 -17.13
C PHE A 412 4.85 -3.88 -16.77
N SER A 413 4.99 -2.99 -17.76
CA SER A 413 4.93 -1.56 -17.47
C SER A 413 3.64 -1.26 -16.71
N ASN A 414 3.73 -0.42 -15.67
CA ASN A 414 2.58 0.09 -14.94
C ASN A 414 1.72 -0.98 -14.21
N GLN A 415 2.19 -2.24 -14.12
CA GLN A 415 1.47 -3.34 -13.48
C GLN A 415 2.34 -4.14 -12.51
N PHE A 416 1.87 -4.22 -11.26
CA PHE A 416 2.55 -4.83 -10.12
C PHE A 416 1.70 -5.95 -9.53
N LEU A 417 2.24 -7.15 -9.45
CA LEU A 417 1.63 -8.26 -8.72
C LEU A 417 1.99 -8.14 -7.24
N LEU A 418 0.99 -8.12 -6.36
CA LEU A 418 1.18 -8.28 -4.92
C LEU A 418 1.25 -9.77 -4.59
N GLU A 419 2.39 -10.21 -4.06
CA GLU A 419 2.61 -11.61 -3.63
C GLU A 419 3.21 -11.69 -2.21
N THR A 420 2.93 -12.76 -1.45
CA THR A 420 3.52 -12.95 -0.10
C THR A 420 5.04 -13.09 -0.18
N ALA A 421 5.75 -12.31 0.63
CA ALA A 421 7.21 -12.22 0.63
C ALA A 421 7.85 -12.94 1.82
N ALA A 422 7.14 -12.97 2.95
CA ALA A 422 7.45 -13.78 4.13
C ALA A 422 6.26 -14.69 4.46
N TYR A 423 6.44 -15.57 5.44
CA TYR A 423 5.33 -16.28 6.06
C TYR A 423 4.46 -15.29 6.84
N LEU A 424 3.17 -15.62 6.96
CA LEU A 424 2.22 -14.91 7.81
C LEU A 424 2.05 -15.68 9.12
N ASP A 425 1.57 -14.99 10.14
CA ASP A 425 1.51 -15.43 11.54
C ASP A 425 0.38 -14.59 12.19
N TYR A 426 -0.70 -15.25 12.59
CA TYR A 426 -1.92 -14.63 13.12
C TYR A 426 -1.73 -14.17 14.57
N GLU A 427 -0.98 -14.91 15.37
CA GLU A 427 -0.62 -14.59 16.77
C GLU A 427 0.17 -13.28 16.83
N SER A 428 1.12 -13.10 15.91
CA SER A 428 1.92 -11.89 15.76
C SER A 428 1.16 -10.74 15.11
N THR A 429 0.42 -10.94 14.01
CA THR A 429 -0.30 -9.84 13.32
C THR A 429 -1.51 -10.31 12.52
N ARG A 430 -2.70 -10.06 13.09
CA ARG A 430 -4.02 -10.47 12.58
C ARG A 430 -4.52 -9.70 11.35
N GLU A 431 -4.12 -8.44 11.20
CA GLU A 431 -4.58 -7.57 10.10
C GLU A 431 -3.46 -6.64 9.62
N TYR A 432 -3.28 -6.55 8.30
CA TYR A 432 -2.31 -5.68 7.63
C TYR A 432 -3.03 -4.60 6.81
N ALA A 433 -2.82 -3.34 7.18
CA ALA A 433 -3.31 -2.17 6.44
C ALA A 433 -2.19 -1.59 5.57
N ILE A 434 -2.01 -2.14 4.37
CA ILE A 434 -0.93 -1.77 3.45
C ILE A 434 -1.33 -0.49 2.73
N LYS A 435 -0.52 0.58 2.85
CA LYS A 435 -0.73 1.81 2.06
C LYS A 435 0.15 1.75 0.81
N LEU A 436 -0.50 1.51 -0.32
CA LEU A 436 0.12 1.61 -1.64
C LEU A 436 0.31 3.08 -1.98
N LEU A 437 1.55 3.47 -2.27
CA LEU A 437 1.95 4.80 -2.71
C LEU A 437 2.32 4.74 -4.20
N ALA A 438 1.63 5.52 -5.01
CA ALA A 438 1.99 5.79 -6.39
C ALA A 438 2.52 7.21 -6.52
N ALA A 439 3.58 7.39 -7.29
CA ALA A 439 4.15 8.70 -7.62
C ALA A 439 4.66 8.70 -9.05
N ASP A 440 4.46 9.79 -9.78
CA ASP A 440 5.01 10.00 -11.11
C ASP A 440 6.54 10.25 -11.09
N ALA A 441 7.10 10.65 -12.23
CA ALA A 441 8.49 11.15 -12.33
C ALA A 441 8.56 12.63 -12.78
N GLY A 442 7.49 13.38 -12.51
CA GLY A 442 7.32 14.81 -12.75
C GLY A 442 8.15 15.71 -11.84
N LYS A 443 8.01 17.03 -12.07
CA LYS A 443 8.75 18.08 -11.33
C LYS A 443 7.89 19.34 -11.12
N PRO A 444 7.26 19.52 -9.95
CA PRO A 444 7.24 18.60 -8.81
C PRO A 444 6.47 17.30 -9.13
N PRO A 445 6.79 16.17 -8.47
CA PRO A 445 6.03 14.95 -8.66
C PRO A 445 4.72 14.96 -7.85
N LEU A 446 3.65 14.48 -8.45
CA LEU A 446 2.36 14.24 -7.82
C LEU A 446 2.28 12.79 -7.32
N ASN A 447 1.52 12.58 -6.24
CA ASN A 447 1.42 11.26 -5.60
C ASN A 447 0.03 10.97 -5.05
N GLN A 448 -0.37 9.72 -5.17
CA GLN A 448 -1.65 9.20 -4.68
C GLN A 448 -1.39 8.01 -3.75
N SER A 449 -2.30 7.80 -2.79
CA SER A 449 -2.26 6.62 -1.94
C SER A 449 -3.58 5.87 -1.91
N SER A 450 -3.52 4.54 -1.93
CA SER A 450 -4.67 3.65 -1.73
C SER A 450 -4.38 2.68 -0.58
N MET A 451 -5.40 2.33 0.21
CA MET A 451 -5.25 1.46 1.37
C MET A 451 -5.86 0.08 1.10
N LEU A 452 -5.04 -0.96 1.26
CA LEU A 452 -5.41 -2.36 1.09
C LEU A 452 -5.42 -3.04 2.47
N LEU A 453 -6.60 -3.50 2.90
CA LEU A 453 -6.75 -4.27 4.14
C LEU A 453 -6.75 -5.77 3.84
N ILE A 454 -5.74 -6.46 4.39
CA ILE A 454 -5.62 -7.93 4.39
C ILE A 454 -5.83 -8.42 5.82
N LYS A 455 -6.80 -9.31 6.02
CA LYS A 455 -6.98 -10.04 7.28
C LYS A 455 -6.34 -11.41 7.19
N VAL A 456 -5.58 -11.78 8.21
CA VAL A 456 -5.06 -13.14 8.37
C VAL A 456 -6.18 -14.00 8.96
N LYS A 457 -6.26 -15.26 8.51
CA LYS A 457 -7.15 -16.29 9.02
C LYS A 457 -6.31 -17.36 9.71
N ASP A 458 -6.40 -17.30 11.03
CA ASP A 458 -6.21 -18.35 12.02
C ASP A 458 -6.36 -19.79 11.49
N GLU A 459 -5.30 -20.59 11.63
CA GLU A 459 -5.23 -22.04 11.45
C GLU A 459 -4.75 -22.70 12.76
N ASN A 460 -5.05 -23.99 12.95
CA ASN A 460 -4.73 -24.66 14.22
C ASN A 460 -3.27 -25.17 14.25
N ASP A 461 -2.29 -24.28 14.44
CA ASP A 461 -0.86 -24.65 14.43
C ASP A 461 -0.14 -24.53 15.78
N ASN A 462 -0.70 -23.81 16.75
CA ASN A 462 -0.30 -23.93 18.16
C ASN A 462 -1.08 -25.05 18.85
N ALA A 463 -0.54 -25.53 19.98
CA ALA A 463 -1.14 -26.61 20.77
C ALA A 463 -1.29 -26.17 22.23
N PRO A 464 -2.31 -26.64 22.97
CA PRO A 464 -2.59 -26.14 24.32
C PRO A 464 -1.39 -26.31 25.27
N VAL A 465 -0.81 -25.23 25.76
CA VAL A 465 0.36 -25.27 26.65
C VAL A 465 -0.07 -25.18 28.11
N PHE A 466 0.23 -26.21 28.91
CA PHE A 466 0.00 -26.17 30.36
C PHE A 466 0.88 -25.13 31.06
N THR A 467 0.27 -24.33 31.93
CA THR A 467 0.96 -23.34 32.78
C THR A 467 2.06 -23.95 33.67
N GLN A 468 1.94 -25.23 34.01
CA GLN A 468 2.98 -26.03 34.67
C GLN A 468 2.96 -27.46 34.05
N PRO A 469 4.09 -27.97 33.52
CA PRO A 469 4.14 -29.32 32.93
C PRO A 469 4.18 -30.44 33.98
N PHE A 470 4.52 -30.10 35.23
CA PHE A 470 4.51 -30.98 36.39
C PHE A 470 3.83 -30.25 37.55
N LEU A 471 2.77 -30.83 38.09
CA LEU A 471 1.95 -30.27 39.16
C LEU A 471 1.98 -31.19 40.37
N SER A 472 2.66 -30.79 41.44
CA SER A 472 2.66 -31.51 42.71
C SER A 472 1.66 -30.88 43.67
N LEU A 473 0.83 -31.72 44.29
CA LEU A 473 -0.19 -31.28 45.24
C LEU A 473 -0.33 -32.29 46.39
N SER A 474 -0.73 -31.80 47.56
CA SER A 474 -0.87 -32.60 48.78
C SER A 474 -2.30 -32.53 49.29
N VAL A 475 -2.87 -33.69 49.63
CA VAL A 475 -4.27 -33.83 50.05
C VAL A 475 -4.31 -34.63 51.34
N PRO A 476 -4.96 -34.17 52.41
CA PRO A 476 -5.25 -35.04 53.56
C PRO A 476 -6.05 -36.26 53.10
N GLU A 477 -5.73 -37.43 53.65
CA GLU A 477 -6.65 -38.56 53.57
C GLU A 477 -7.94 -38.29 54.36
N ASN A 478 -8.84 -39.27 54.40
CA ASN A 478 -10.17 -39.09 54.98
C ASN A 478 -11.01 -37.98 54.31
N ASN A 479 -10.61 -37.51 53.12
CA ASN A 479 -11.30 -36.46 52.40
C ASN A 479 -12.75 -36.84 52.04
N SER A 480 -13.63 -35.84 52.01
CA SER A 480 -14.98 -35.99 51.48
C SER A 480 -14.94 -36.35 49.97
N PRO A 481 -15.75 -37.31 49.50
CA PRO A 481 -15.97 -37.52 48.07
C PRO A 481 -16.47 -36.24 47.40
N GLY A 482 -15.88 -35.88 46.26
CA GLY A 482 -16.15 -34.63 45.54
C GLY A 482 -15.29 -33.43 45.97
N THR A 483 -14.29 -33.63 46.85
CA THR A 483 -13.37 -32.54 47.24
C THR A 483 -12.60 -32.01 46.04
N GLN A 484 -12.65 -30.70 45.81
CA GLN A 484 -11.85 -30.01 44.79
C GLN A 484 -10.41 -29.87 45.28
N LEU A 485 -9.44 -30.26 44.44
CA LEU A 485 -8.02 -30.31 44.80
C LEU A 485 -7.27 -29.07 44.30
N THR A 486 -7.45 -28.75 43.01
CA THR A 486 -6.82 -27.61 42.35
C THR A 486 -7.47 -27.36 40.99
N LYS A 487 -7.23 -26.18 40.40
CA LYS A 487 -7.59 -25.88 39.01
C LYS A 487 -6.34 -25.99 38.14
N ILE A 488 -6.37 -26.93 37.19
CA ILE A 488 -5.35 -27.08 36.16
C ILE A 488 -5.70 -26.11 35.01
N SER A 489 -4.71 -25.42 34.47
CA SER A 489 -4.91 -24.51 33.33
C SER A 489 -3.82 -24.68 32.27
N ALA A 490 -4.27 -24.80 31.03
CA ALA A 490 -3.51 -24.58 29.82
C ALA A 490 -3.97 -23.28 29.14
N MET A 491 -3.12 -22.75 28.27
CA MET A 491 -3.41 -21.63 27.38
C MET A 491 -3.07 -22.05 25.95
N ASP A 492 -3.86 -21.58 25.00
CA ASP A 492 -3.56 -21.69 23.58
C ASP A 492 -3.33 -20.30 22.99
N ALA A 493 -2.64 -20.23 21.87
CA ALA A 493 -2.28 -18.97 21.20
C ALA A 493 -3.30 -18.59 20.10
N ASP A 494 -3.85 -19.60 19.43
CA ASP A 494 -4.85 -19.52 18.36
C ASP A 494 -6.17 -18.83 18.82
N SER A 495 -7.20 -18.84 17.95
CA SER A 495 -8.46 -18.12 18.16
C SER A 495 -9.71 -18.99 18.02
N GLY A 496 -10.80 -18.49 18.60
CA GLY A 496 -12.14 -19.06 18.45
C GLY A 496 -12.26 -20.51 18.92
N ARG A 497 -12.27 -21.46 17.97
CA ARG A 497 -12.35 -22.90 18.23
C ARG A 497 -11.00 -23.58 18.37
N ASN A 498 -9.98 -23.03 17.73
CA ASN A 498 -8.63 -23.58 17.75
C ASN A 498 -8.05 -23.41 19.17
N ALA A 499 -8.35 -22.30 19.84
CA ALA A 499 -8.08 -22.13 21.28
C ALA A 499 -9.18 -22.64 22.26
N GLU A 500 -10.21 -23.39 21.83
CA GLU A 500 -11.24 -23.92 22.76
C GLU A 500 -10.77 -25.21 23.43
N ILE A 501 -9.98 -25.06 24.49
CA ILE A 501 -9.38 -26.17 25.24
C ILE A 501 -10.44 -27.00 25.99
N ASN A 502 -10.47 -28.30 25.71
CA ASN A 502 -11.07 -29.33 26.57
C ASN A 502 -9.99 -30.06 27.38
N TYR A 503 -10.23 -30.23 28.68
CA TYR A 503 -9.37 -31.00 29.58
C TYR A 503 -9.81 -32.46 29.65
N LEU A 504 -8.85 -33.39 29.68
CA LEU A 504 -9.11 -34.83 29.76
C LEU A 504 -8.13 -35.49 30.74
N LEU A 505 -8.55 -36.57 31.39
CA LEU A 505 -7.64 -37.44 32.13
C LEU A 505 -6.87 -38.35 31.17
N GLY A 506 -5.60 -38.63 31.50
CA GLY A 506 -4.79 -39.63 30.80
C GLY A 506 -5.28 -41.06 31.05
N PHE A 507 -4.82 -42.01 30.23
CA PHE A 507 -5.15 -43.44 30.38
C PHE A 507 -4.57 -44.05 31.67
N ASP A 508 -3.58 -43.39 32.28
CA ASP A 508 -2.95 -43.75 33.55
C ASP A 508 -3.66 -43.14 34.79
N ALA A 509 -4.75 -42.37 34.60
CA ALA A 509 -5.46 -41.73 35.70
C ALA A 509 -6.23 -42.72 36.60
N PRO A 510 -6.05 -42.67 37.93
CA PRO A 510 -6.82 -43.49 38.87
C PRO A 510 -8.30 -43.12 38.89
N SER A 511 -9.15 -44.12 39.13
CA SER A 511 -10.61 -43.98 39.28
C SER A 511 -11.07 -43.15 40.50
N GLU A 512 -10.10 -42.75 41.32
CA GLU A 512 -10.20 -41.96 42.54
C GLU A 512 -10.32 -40.46 42.22
N PHE A 513 -9.93 -40.04 41.01
CA PHE A 513 -9.93 -38.65 40.55
C PHE A 513 -10.86 -38.42 39.36
N ASN A 514 -11.36 -37.20 39.23
CA ASN A 514 -12.10 -36.72 38.06
C ASN A 514 -11.68 -35.28 37.73
N LEU A 515 -11.62 -34.94 36.44
CA LEU A 515 -11.24 -33.63 35.93
C LEU A 515 -12.40 -33.06 35.10
N ASP A 516 -12.89 -31.87 35.45
CA ASP A 516 -13.93 -31.23 34.63
C ASP A 516 -13.33 -30.70 33.31
N HIS A 517 -13.85 -31.26 32.21
CA HIS A 517 -13.49 -30.93 30.83
C HIS A 517 -13.48 -29.45 30.47
N ARG A 518 -14.29 -28.61 31.13
CA ARG A 518 -14.39 -27.17 30.81
C ARG A 518 -13.67 -26.27 31.80
N THR A 519 -13.76 -26.55 33.09
CA THR A 519 -13.15 -25.68 34.11
C THR A 519 -11.71 -26.05 34.46
N GLY A 520 -11.26 -27.26 34.12
CA GLY A 520 -9.95 -27.78 34.52
C GLY A 520 -9.83 -28.10 36.02
N ILE A 521 -10.94 -28.11 36.76
CA ILE A 521 -10.94 -28.42 38.20
C ILE A 521 -10.74 -29.92 38.39
N LEU A 522 -9.65 -30.28 39.07
CA LEU A 522 -9.35 -31.64 39.50
C LEU A 522 -10.04 -31.92 40.84
N THR A 523 -10.70 -33.07 40.94
CA THR A 523 -11.50 -33.48 42.10
C THR A 523 -11.16 -34.89 42.55
N ALA A 524 -11.14 -35.14 43.86
CA ALA A 524 -11.11 -36.48 44.42
C ALA A 524 -12.56 -37.00 44.57
N VAL A 525 -12.98 -37.92 43.69
CA VAL A 525 -14.33 -38.50 43.70
C VAL A 525 -14.51 -39.64 44.70
N LYS A 526 -13.42 -40.09 45.32
CA LYS A 526 -13.42 -41.07 46.43
C LYS A 526 -12.72 -40.49 47.65
N LYS A 527 -12.93 -41.17 48.79
CA LYS A 527 -12.10 -41.05 49.99
C LYS A 527 -10.71 -41.64 49.69
N LEU A 528 -9.65 -40.89 49.94
CA LEU A 528 -8.26 -41.36 49.89
C LEU A 528 -7.84 -41.96 51.24
N ASP A 529 -6.80 -42.80 51.19
CA ASP A 529 -6.36 -43.77 52.20
C ASP A 529 -4.86 -44.00 51.91
N ARG A 530 -3.99 -43.56 52.84
CA ARG A 530 -2.54 -43.45 52.64
C ARG A 530 -1.83 -44.77 52.90
N GLU A 531 -2.31 -45.56 53.86
CA GLU A 531 -1.79 -46.90 54.21
C GLU A 531 -1.88 -47.83 53.00
N LYS A 532 -2.92 -47.64 52.17
CA LYS A 532 -3.08 -48.32 50.89
C LYS A 532 -2.32 -47.69 49.74
N GLN A 533 -2.27 -46.36 49.63
CA GLN A 533 -1.61 -45.67 48.51
C GLN A 533 -1.15 -44.24 48.86
N GLU A 534 0.07 -44.11 49.38
CA GLU A 534 0.68 -42.82 49.76
C GLU A 534 0.77 -41.75 48.64
N LYS A 535 0.89 -42.17 47.38
CA LYS A 535 1.10 -41.26 46.23
C LYS A 535 0.41 -41.76 44.97
N TYR A 536 -0.18 -40.85 44.20
CA TYR A 536 -0.70 -41.10 42.86
C TYR A 536 0.02 -40.21 41.85
N SER A 537 0.51 -40.78 40.76
CA SER A 537 1.13 -40.06 39.65
C SER A 537 0.41 -40.43 38.36
N PHE A 538 -0.15 -39.44 37.66
CA PHE A 538 -0.88 -39.66 36.41
C PHE A 538 -0.80 -38.46 35.46
N THR A 539 -1.10 -38.67 34.18
CA THR A 539 -1.15 -37.59 33.19
C THR A 539 -2.53 -36.94 33.09
N VAL A 540 -2.52 -35.65 32.80
CA VAL A 540 -3.68 -34.88 32.34
C VAL A 540 -3.38 -34.33 30.95
N LEU A 541 -4.42 -34.16 30.15
CA LEU A 541 -4.34 -33.78 28.74
C LEU A 541 -5.14 -32.48 28.53
N ALA A 542 -4.55 -31.55 27.79
CA ALA A 542 -5.26 -30.40 27.25
C ALA A 542 -5.32 -30.58 25.73
N LYS A 543 -6.50 -30.44 25.16
CA LYS A 543 -6.79 -30.76 23.76
C LYS A 543 -7.77 -29.74 23.20
N ASP A 544 -7.46 -29.14 22.06
CA ASP A 544 -8.29 -28.13 21.42
C ASP A 544 -9.59 -28.70 20.78
N ASN A 545 -10.35 -27.83 20.10
CA ASN A 545 -11.43 -28.20 19.18
C ASN A 545 -11.06 -27.93 17.70
N GLY A 546 -9.77 -28.01 17.39
CA GLY A 546 -9.17 -27.84 16.08
C GLY A 546 -9.47 -28.93 15.06
N MET A 547 -9.04 -28.68 13.82
CA MET A 547 -9.07 -29.66 12.73
C MET A 547 -7.82 -29.53 11.82
N PRO A 548 -6.79 -30.40 11.96
CA PRO A 548 -6.69 -31.48 12.94
C PRO A 548 -6.57 -30.92 14.36
N PRO A 549 -7.07 -31.64 15.39
CA PRO A 549 -6.90 -31.19 16.75
C PRO A 549 -5.51 -31.55 17.29
N LEU A 550 -4.91 -30.62 18.02
CA LEU A 550 -3.64 -30.76 18.73
C LEU A 550 -3.88 -30.96 20.24
N MET A 551 -2.87 -31.50 20.91
CA MET A 551 -2.96 -31.86 22.34
C MET A 551 -1.60 -31.97 23.00
N THR A 552 -1.56 -31.59 24.28
CA THR A 552 -0.37 -31.62 25.15
C THR A 552 -0.71 -32.36 26.45
N ASN A 553 0.30 -32.89 27.12
CA ASN A 553 0.17 -33.53 28.42
C ASN A 553 0.93 -32.77 29.54
N ALA A 554 0.47 -32.94 30.77
CA ALA A 554 1.18 -32.59 31.99
C ALA A 554 1.06 -33.74 33.00
N THR A 555 2.01 -33.84 33.93
CA THR A 555 1.99 -34.87 34.98
C THR A 555 1.52 -34.29 36.30
N VAL A 556 0.55 -34.93 36.93
CA VAL A 556 0.04 -34.59 38.27
C VAL A 556 0.56 -35.62 39.27
N LEU A 557 1.24 -35.14 40.32
CA LEU A 557 1.67 -35.92 41.47
C LEU A 557 0.84 -35.52 42.71
N VAL A 558 -0.10 -36.39 43.09
CA VAL A 558 -0.87 -36.27 44.33
C VAL A 558 -0.15 -37.03 45.43
N THR A 559 0.25 -36.33 46.50
CA THR A 559 0.75 -36.96 47.74
C THR A 559 -0.36 -36.94 48.77
N VAL A 560 -0.68 -38.12 49.33
CA VAL A 560 -1.65 -38.23 50.42
C VAL A 560 -0.95 -37.87 51.73
N LEU A 561 -1.57 -37.01 52.53
CA LEU A 561 -1.08 -36.60 53.85
C LEU A 561 -1.78 -37.40 54.94
N ASP A 562 -0.93 -37.91 55.83
CA ASP A 562 -1.24 -38.79 56.96
C ASP A 562 -2.16 -38.14 58.01
N GLN A 563 -3.07 -38.94 58.57
CA GLN A 563 -3.86 -38.62 59.77
C GLN A 563 -3.86 -39.81 60.72
N ASN A 564 -3.95 -39.56 62.05
CA ASN A 564 -4.08 -40.63 63.05
C ASN A 564 -5.47 -41.33 62.97
N ASP A 565 -5.59 -42.21 62.00
CA ASP A 565 -6.79 -42.90 61.52
C ASP A 565 -6.82 -44.35 62.03
N ASN A 566 -5.64 -44.95 62.19
CA ASN A 566 -5.46 -46.26 62.81
C ASN A 566 -5.20 -46.10 64.32
N SER A 567 -4.70 -47.15 64.98
CA SER A 567 -4.38 -47.14 66.41
C SER A 567 -3.32 -48.22 66.68
N PRO A 568 -2.43 -48.07 67.69
CA PRO A 568 -1.33 -49.00 67.88
C PRO A 568 -1.79 -50.44 68.10
N VAL A 569 -1.30 -51.40 67.31
CA VAL A 569 -1.74 -52.82 67.39
C VAL A 569 -0.66 -53.68 68.04
N PHE A 570 -0.96 -54.25 69.21
CA PHE A 570 -0.13 -55.29 69.82
C PHE A 570 -0.12 -56.56 68.96
N THR A 571 1.01 -57.25 68.86
CA THR A 571 1.06 -58.53 68.11
C THR A 571 0.20 -59.64 68.73
N HIS A 572 -0.10 -59.56 70.02
CA HIS A 572 -0.98 -60.48 70.76
C HIS A 572 -1.83 -59.71 71.79
N ASN A 573 -3.07 -60.16 72.02
CA ASN A 573 -3.97 -59.55 73.02
C ASN A 573 -3.57 -59.91 74.47
N GLU A 574 -2.97 -61.08 74.67
CA GLU A 574 -2.41 -61.54 75.94
C GLU A 574 -0.98 -62.06 75.71
N TYR A 575 -0.05 -61.66 76.58
CA TYR A 575 1.33 -62.16 76.61
C TYR A 575 1.53 -62.97 77.90
N ASN A 576 2.07 -64.19 77.78
CA ASN A 576 2.36 -65.04 78.92
C ASN A 576 3.86 -65.34 78.97
N PHE A 577 4.54 -64.78 79.98
CA PHE A 577 5.96 -64.98 80.23
C PHE A 577 6.16 -65.97 81.39
N TYR A 578 7.30 -66.67 81.36
CA TYR A 578 7.72 -67.61 82.40
C TYR A 578 9.13 -67.22 82.84
N VAL A 579 9.32 -66.95 84.13
CA VAL A 579 10.59 -66.48 84.69
C VAL A 579 10.99 -67.33 85.90
N PRO A 580 12.27 -67.72 86.04
CA PRO A 580 12.73 -68.36 87.27
C PRO A 580 12.67 -67.36 88.44
N GLU A 581 12.42 -67.83 89.65
CA GLU A 581 12.34 -66.91 90.80
C GLU A 581 13.67 -66.25 91.16
N ASN A 582 14.79 -66.92 90.85
CA ASN A 582 16.12 -66.35 91.00
C ASN A 582 16.48 -65.26 89.96
N LEU A 583 15.54 -64.86 89.08
CA LEU A 583 15.74 -63.77 88.13
C LEU A 583 15.99 -62.46 88.91
N PRO A 584 17.20 -61.85 88.82
CA PRO A 584 17.53 -60.68 89.60
C PRO A 584 16.69 -59.45 89.21
N ARG A 585 16.58 -58.51 90.15
CA ARG A 585 15.98 -57.19 89.92
C ARG A 585 16.59 -56.52 88.69
N HIS A 586 15.73 -55.93 87.88
CA HIS A 586 16.02 -55.33 86.58
C HIS A 586 16.51 -56.31 85.49
N GLY A 587 16.37 -57.62 85.70
CA GLY A 587 16.49 -58.64 84.65
C GLY A 587 15.44 -58.47 83.54
N THR A 588 15.57 -59.23 82.45
CA THR A 588 14.62 -59.20 81.33
C THR A 588 13.55 -60.27 81.52
N VAL A 589 12.28 -59.86 81.66
CA VAL A 589 11.12 -60.78 81.65
C VAL A 589 10.78 -61.19 80.21
N GLY A 590 10.71 -60.20 79.32
CA GLY A 590 10.21 -60.39 77.97
C GLY A 590 10.18 -59.09 77.17
N LEU A 591 9.82 -59.22 75.90
CA LEU A 591 9.70 -58.15 74.92
C LEU A 591 8.27 -58.14 74.37
N ILE A 592 7.63 -56.98 74.40
CA ILE A 592 6.34 -56.74 73.76
C ILE A 592 6.54 -55.89 72.51
N THR A 593 5.90 -56.28 71.42
CA THR A 593 5.97 -55.59 70.14
C THR A 593 4.60 -55.07 69.73
N VAL A 594 4.61 -53.82 69.24
CA VAL A 594 3.44 -53.08 68.77
C VAL A 594 3.79 -52.47 67.42
N THR A 595 2.81 -52.45 66.53
CA THR A 595 2.92 -51.85 65.19
C THR A 595 1.75 -50.92 64.96
N ASP A 596 2.02 -49.72 64.49
CA ASP A 596 1.00 -48.80 64.00
C ASP A 596 1.17 -48.60 62.47
N PRO A 597 0.09 -48.61 61.67
CA PRO A 597 0.16 -48.38 60.22
C PRO A 597 0.57 -46.96 59.78
N ASP A 598 0.32 -45.94 60.60
CA ASP A 598 0.33 -44.51 60.21
C ASP A 598 1.78 -43.98 60.03
N TYR A 599 2.00 -42.67 59.86
CA TYR A 599 3.32 -42.11 59.50
C TYR A 599 3.88 -41.07 60.47
N GLY A 600 5.17 -41.19 60.76
CA GLY A 600 5.91 -40.22 61.58
C GLY A 600 5.48 -40.28 63.03
N GLU A 601 5.06 -39.15 63.60
CA GLU A 601 4.59 -39.08 64.99
C GLU A 601 3.31 -39.90 65.22
N ASN A 602 2.45 -40.05 64.21
CA ASN A 602 1.21 -40.82 64.32
C ASN A 602 1.47 -42.33 64.49
N SER A 603 2.63 -42.85 64.06
CA SER A 603 3.07 -44.23 64.35
C SER A 603 4.24 -44.32 65.35
N ALA A 604 4.58 -43.21 66.02
CA ALA A 604 5.57 -43.17 67.08
C ALA A 604 4.97 -43.65 68.42
N VAL A 605 4.88 -44.97 68.59
CA VAL A 605 4.25 -45.61 69.76
C VAL A 605 5.14 -45.51 71.01
N ILE A 606 4.52 -45.08 72.12
CA ILE A 606 5.05 -45.10 73.49
C ILE A 606 4.33 -46.19 74.29
N LEU A 607 5.10 -46.97 75.05
CA LEU A 607 4.59 -48.07 75.89
C LEU A 607 4.57 -47.72 77.39
N SER A 608 3.53 -48.14 78.08
CA SER A 608 3.34 -47.92 79.53
C SER A 608 2.58 -49.08 80.19
N ILE A 609 2.62 -49.17 81.52
CA ILE A 609 1.82 -50.08 82.33
C ILE A 609 0.64 -49.28 82.93
N LEU A 610 -0.57 -49.84 82.88
CA LEU A 610 -1.79 -49.20 83.40
C LEU A 610 -1.94 -49.39 84.91
N ASP A 611 -1.75 -50.62 85.39
CA ASP A 611 -1.82 -50.96 86.80
C ASP A 611 -0.50 -50.59 87.48
N ALA A 612 -0.44 -49.37 88.01
CA ALA A 612 0.77 -48.73 88.55
C ALA A 612 1.23 -49.30 89.91
N ASN A 613 1.47 -50.61 89.96
CA ASN A 613 2.35 -51.21 90.96
C ASN A 613 3.81 -50.99 90.54
N ASP A 614 4.65 -50.51 91.46
CA ASP A 614 6.10 -50.37 91.26
C ASP A 614 6.83 -51.73 91.04
N ASP A 615 6.13 -52.86 91.05
CA ASP A 615 6.66 -54.22 90.89
C ASP A 615 7.33 -54.45 89.53
N PHE A 616 6.83 -53.80 88.47
CA PHE A 616 7.30 -53.97 87.10
C PHE A 616 7.49 -52.64 86.40
N THR A 617 8.46 -52.61 85.49
CA THR A 617 8.74 -51.46 84.61
C THR A 617 8.77 -51.93 83.16
N ILE A 618 8.20 -51.13 82.25
CA ILE A 618 8.34 -51.35 80.81
C ILE A 618 9.21 -50.25 80.22
N ASP A 619 10.09 -50.65 79.29
CA ASP A 619 10.86 -49.73 78.47
C ASP A 619 9.92 -49.02 77.48
N PRO A 620 9.73 -47.69 77.56
CA PRO A 620 8.69 -47.00 76.80
C PRO A 620 8.95 -46.97 75.29
N GLN A 621 10.20 -47.20 74.86
CA GLN A 621 10.60 -47.27 73.46
C GLN A 621 10.93 -48.69 73.01
N THR A 622 11.57 -49.51 73.84
CA THR A 622 11.96 -50.87 73.41
C THR A 622 10.96 -51.96 73.80
N GLY A 623 9.90 -51.67 74.56
CA GLY A 623 8.89 -52.65 74.98
C GLY A 623 9.39 -53.79 75.86
N VAL A 624 10.58 -53.64 76.46
CA VAL A 624 11.19 -54.65 77.34
C VAL A 624 10.65 -54.50 78.76
N ILE A 625 10.09 -55.58 79.30
CA ILE A 625 9.59 -55.62 80.68
C ILE A 625 10.72 -56.09 81.62
N ARG A 626 10.91 -55.34 82.71
CA ARG A 626 11.93 -55.59 83.75
C ARG A 626 11.27 -55.58 85.14
N PRO A 627 11.59 -56.53 86.04
CA PRO A 627 11.04 -56.56 87.39
C PRO A 627 11.81 -55.59 88.29
N ASN A 628 11.12 -54.95 89.22
CA ASN A 628 11.71 -54.17 90.31
C ASN A 628 11.75 -54.98 91.62
N ILE A 629 10.81 -55.92 91.76
CA ILE A 629 10.80 -56.96 92.79
C ILE A 629 11.84 -58.05 92.52
N SER A 630 12.23 -58.73 93.60
CA SER A 630 12.76 -60.09 93.56
C SER A 630 11.59 -61.06 93.64
N PHE A 631 11.57 -62.09 92.79
CA PHE A 631 10.56 -63.14 92.84
C PHE A 631 10.83 -64.14 93.98
N ASP A 632 9.78 -64.88 94.32
CA ASP A 632 9.62 -65.77 95.48
C ASP A 632 8.30 -66.50 95.20
N ARG A 633 8.35 -67.73 94.70
CA ARG A 633 7.15 -68.42 94.17
C ARG A 633 6.25 -68.91 95.30
N GLU A 634 6.83 -69.33 96.42
CA GLU A 634 6.15 -69.81 97.64
C GLU A 634 5.26 -68.70 98.22
N LYS A 635 5.66 -67.43 98.04
CA LYS A 635 4.86 -66.25 98.36
C LYS A 635 3.90 -65.84 97.25
N GLN A 636 4.33 -65.85 95.98
CA GLN A 636 3.47 -65.46 94.85
C GLN A 636 3.88 -66.09 93.51
N GLU A 637 3.10 -67.09 93.07
CA GLU A 637 3.30 -67.87 91.84
C GLU A 637 3.08 -67.11 90.51
N SER A 638 2.29 -66.03 90.50
CA SER A 638 2.00 -65.27 89.27
C SER A 638 1.64 -63.80 89.50
N TYR A 639 1.85 -63.00 88.46
CA TYR A 639 1.54 -61.57 88.41
C TYR A 639 0.81 -61.25 87.10
N SER A 640 -0.22 -60.40 87.13
CA SER A 640 -0.93 -59.98 85.91
C SER A 640 -1.28 -58.50 85.93
N PHE A 641 -0.99 -57.80 84.83
CA PHE A 641 -1.25 -56.36 84.64
C PHE A 641 -1.54 -56.04 83.17
N TYR A 642 -2.11 -54.87 82.91
CA TYR A 642 -2.31 -54.36 81.55
C TYR A 642 -1.18 -53.41 81.12
N VAL A 643 -0.73 -53.56 79.87
CA VAL A 643 0.12 -52.58 79.17
C VAL A 643 -0.72 -51.75 78.21
N LYS A 644 -0.45 -50.44 78.14
CA LYS A 644 -1.02 -49.52 77.16
C LYS A 644 0.03 -49.17 76.11
N ALA A 645 -0.37 -49.18 74.85
CA ALA A 645 0.34 -48.54 73.75
C ALA A 645 -0.39 -47.27 73.36
N GLU A 646 0.33 -46.18 73.17
CA GLU A 646 -0.21 -44.87 72.79
C GLU A 646 0.67 -44.21 71.73
N ASP A 647 0.09 -43.68 70.67
CA ASP A 647 0.83 -42.97 69.62
C ASP A 647 1.14 -41.51 69.97
N GLY A 648 2.02 -40.88 69.16
CA GLY A 648 2.36 -39.45 69.24
C GLY A 648 1.40 -38.54 68.47
N GLY A 649 0.22 -39.02 68.07
CA GLY A 649 -0.74 -38.27 67.27
C GLY A 649 -1.35 -37.06 68.01
N ARG A 650 -1.74 -36.03 67.25
CA ARG A 650 -2.36 -34.80 67.80
C ARG A 650 -3.62 -35.04 68.63
N ILE A 651 -4.35 -36.09 68.28
CA ILE A 651 -5.32 -36.76 69.14
C ILE A 651 -4.71 -38.14 69.29
N SER A 652 -4.14 -38.46 70.47
CA SER A 652 -3.48 -39.74 70.66
C SER A 652 -4.52 -40.85 70.67
N ARG A 653 -4.18 -41.99 70.07
CA ARG A 653 -4.99 -43.20 70.10
C ARG A 653 -4.18 -44.30 70.76
N SER A 654 -4.90 -45.31 71.25
CA SER A 654 -4.29 -46.27 72.15
C SER A 654 -5.02 -47.60 72.18
N SER A 655 -4.27 -48.65 72.46
CA SER A 655 -4.78 -49.99 72.73
C SER A 655 -4.18 -50.55 74.02
N THR A 656 -4.67 -51.71 74.44
CA THR A 656 -4.22 -52.39 75.66
C THR A 656 -4.07 -53.89 75.44
N ALA A 657 -2.98 -54.47 75.92
CA ALA A 657 -2.79 -55.91 76.01
C ALA A 657 -2.59 -56.33 77.46
N LYS A 658 -2.96 -57.56 77.80
CA LYS A 658 -2.73 -58.15 79.12
C LYS A 658 -1.37 -58.85 79.15
N VAL A 659 -0.67 -58.74 80.26
CA VAL A 659 0.58 -59.47 80.52
C VAL A 659 0.37 -60.34 81.76
N THR A 660 0.73 -61.62 81.64
CA THR A 660 0.85 -62.55 82.76
C THR A 660 2.31 -62.98 82.88
N ILE A 661 2.87 -62.90 84.08
CA ILE A 661 4.21 -63.39 84.41
C ILE A 661 4.03 -64.53 85.41
N ASN A 662 4.38 -65.75 84.99
CA ASN A 662 4.35 -66.93 85.84
C ASN A 662 5.75 -67.18 86.41
N VAL A 663 5.85 -67.39 87.71
CA VAL A 663 7.11 -67.67 88.40
C VAL A 663 7.37 -69.17 88.36
N VAL A 664 8.60 -69.55 88.01
CA VAL A 664 9.05 -70.93 87.88
C VAL A 664 9.96 -71.28 89.05
N ASP A 665 9.58 -72.38 89.71
CA ASP A 665 10.19 -73.03 90.86
C ASP A 665 11.64 -73.48 90.62
N ILE A 666 12.51 -73.26 91.60
CA ILE A 666 13.90 -73.69 91.68
C ILE A 666 14.12 -74.37 93.04
N ASN A 667 15.04 -75.34 93.12
CA ASN A 667 15.33 -76.06 94.37
C ASN A 667 16.10 -75.15 95.37
N ASP A 668 15.37 -74.33 96.10
CA ASP A 668 15.81 -73.26 97.01
C ASP A 668 15.57 -73.65 98.48
N ASN A 669 14.43 -74.28 98.77
CA ASN A 669 14.17 -74.87 100.07
C ASN A 669 14.84 -76.25 100.19
N LYS A 670 14.88 -76.78 101.42
CA LYS A 670 15.57 -78.05 101.70
C LYS A 670 14.75 -78.90 102.67
N PRO A 671 14.92 -80.23 102.65
CA PRO A 671 14.00 -81.11 103.36
C PRO A 671 14.02 -80.87 104.87
N VAL A 672 12.88 -80.56 105.49
CA VAL A 672 12.75 -80.35 106.94
C VAL A 672 12.09 -81.56 107.59
N PHE A 673 12.82 -82.28 108.43
CA PHE A 673 12.27 -83.37 109.23
C PHE A 673 11.27 -82.85 110.28
N VAL A 674 10.06 -83.41 110.25
CA VAL A 674 8.98 -83.19 111.23
C VAL A 674 8.92 -84.35 112.24
N VAL A 675 9.32 -85.56 111.81
CA VAL A 675 9.42 -86.76 112.65
C VAL A 675 10.79 -87.43 112.45
N PRO A 676 11.57 -87.70 113.52
CA PRO A 676 11.29 -87.44 114.94
C PRO A 676 11.30 -85.95 115.29
N SER A 677 10.48 -85.56 116.28
CA SER A 677 10.37 -84.18 116.75
C SER A 677 11.58 -83.68 117.56
N SER A 678 12.50 -84.56 117.95
CA SER A 678 13.82 -84.17 118.49
C SER A 678 14.84 -85.31 118.34
N ASN A 679 16.14 -84.99 118.28
CA ASN A 679 17.23 -85.99 118.28
C ASN A 679 17.34 -86.79 119.60
N TYR A 680 16.53 -86.49 120.63
CA TYR A 680 16.55 -87.16 121.93
C TYR A 680 15.46 -88.22 122.11
N SER A 681 14.47 -88.30 121.21
CA SER A 681 13.48 -89.38 121.26
C SER A 681 14.15 -90.72 120.95
N PHE A 682 13.67 -91.78 121.63
CA PHE A 682 14.00 -93.16 121.29
C PHE A 682 12.73 -94.00 121.18
N GLU A 683 12.75 -95.00 120.31
CA GLU A 683 11.66 -95.96 120.14
C GLU A 683 12.04 -97.34 120.71
N LEU A 684 11.08 -98.08 121.26
CA LEU A 684 11.33 -99.40 121.84
C LEU A 684 11.12 -100.51 120.80
N VAL A 685 12.14 -101.35 120.59
CA VAL A 685 12.08 -102.48 119.65
C VAL A 685 12.26 -103.80 120.41
N PRO A 686 11.18 -104.53 120.73
CA PRO A 686 11.28 -105.82 121.41
C PRO A 686 12.07 -106.87 120.61
N PRO A 687 12.95 -107.69 121.21
CA PRO A 687 13.65 -108.80 120.52
C PRO A 687 12.72 -109.91 119.99
N SER A 688 11.48 -109.94 120.47
CA SER A 688 10.40 -110.79 119.95
C SER A 688 9.80 -110.29 118.62
N THR A 689 10.18 -109.09 118.17
CA THR A 689 9.68 -108.47 116.93
C THR A 689 10.04 -109.29 115.69
N ASN A 690 9.07 -109.48 114.81
CA ASN A 690 9.26 -110.25 113.57
C ASN A 690 9.99 -109.40 112.50
N PRO A 691 10.91 -110.00 111.72
CA PRO A 691 11.43 -109.39 110.50
C PRO A 691 10.32 -108.91 109.56
N GLY A 692 10.55 -107.79 108.86
CA GLY A 692 9.60 -107.13 107.97
C GLY A 692 8.61 -106.18 108.65
N THR A 693 8.62 -106.06 109.98
CA THR A 693 7.81 -105.06 110.69
C THR A 693 8.45 -103.67 110.65
N VAL A 694 7.63 -102.62 110.58
CA VAL A 694 8.06 -101.22 110.74
C VAL A 694 8.33 -100.98 112.22
N VAL A 695 9.52 -100.47 112.53
CA VAL A 695 9.97 -100.13 113.90
C VAL A 695 9.97 -98.63 114.17
N PHE A 696 10.06 -97.80 113.13
CA PHE A 696 9.95 -96.34 113.22
C PHE A 696 9.66 -95.75 111.84
N THR A 697 9.07 -94.55 111.77
CA THR A 697 8.83 -93.83 110.50
C THR A 697 9.39 -92.42 110.61
N VAL A 698 10.29 -92.04 109.71
CA VAL A 698 10.69 -90.62 109.57
C VAL A 698 9.75 -89.90 108.60
N VAL A 699 9.55 -88.61 108.84
CA VAL A 699 8.76 -87.74 107.95
C VAL A 699 9.49 -86.42 107.80
N ALA A 700 9.72 -86.01 106.56
CA ALA A 700 10.16 -84.67 106.19
C ALA A 700 9.17 -84.03 105.19
N ILE A 701 9.23 -82.71 105.09
CA ILE A 701 8.44 -81.88 104.17
C ILE A 701 9.40 -80.92 103.47
N ASP A 702 9.09 -80.55 102.23
CA ASP A 702 9.71 -79.42 101.53
C ASP A 702 8.66 -78.40 101.08
N ASN A 703 9.10 -77.17 100.77
CA ASN A 703 8.21 -76.06 100.39
C ASN A 703 8.12 -75.81 98.87
N ASP A 704 9.13 -76.26 98.11
CA ASP A 704 9.21 -76.15 96.65
C ASP A 704 8.11 -77.00 95.96
N THR A 705 8.14 -77.14 94.62
CA THR A 705 7.13 -77.92 93.89
C THR A 705 7.70 -78.92 92.87
N GLY A 706 6.83 -79.85 92.43
CA GLY A 706 7.20 -80.88 91.47
C GLY A 706 8.29 -81.81 92.00
N MET A 707 9.42 -81.89 91.29
CA MET A 707 10.57 -82.71 91.67
C MET A 707 11.42 -82.08 92.78
N ASN A 708 11.37 -80.76 92.95
CA ASN A 708 12.15 -80.05 93.96
C ASN A 708 11.63 -80.39 95.38
N ALA A 709 10.32 -80.61 95.56
CA ALA A 709 9.77 -81.17 96.80
C ALA A 709 9.62 -82.71 96.83
N GLU A 710 10.10 -83.47 95.84
CA GLU A 710 9.96 -84.93 95.86
C GLU A 710 11.06 -85.59 96.71
N LEU A 711 10.71 -85.98 97.94
CA LEU A 711 11.66 -86.48 98.93
C LEU A 711 12.00 -87.97 98.78
N ARG A 712 13.28 -88.29 98.98
CA ARG A 712 13.84 -89.65 99.05
C ARG A 712 14.66 -89.86 100.33
N TYR A 713 14.32 -90.90 101.08
CA TYR A 713 14.92 -91.24 102.37
C TYR A 713 16.04 -92.29 102.21
N SER A 714 17.07 -92.20 103.06
CA SER A 714 18.20 -93.13 103.07
C SER A 714 18.86 -93.20 104.45
N MET A 715 19.49 -94.33 104.80
CA MET A 715 20.32 -94.44 106.00
C MET A 715 21.80 -94.29 105.63
N VAL A 716 22.48 -93.32 106.25
CA VAL A 716 23.87 -92.95 105.94
C VAL A 716 24.85 -93.43 107.02
N GLY A 717 24.35 -93.79 108.20
CA GLY A 717 25.19 -94.24 109.32
C GLY A 717 24.40 -94.99 110.40
N GLY A 718 25.14 -95.57 111.34
CA GLY A 718 24.57 -96.24 112.52
C GLY A 718 24.18 -97.71 112.34
N ASN A 719 23.70 -98.09 111.15
CA ASN A 719 23.26 -99.45 110.82
C ASN A 719 24.44 -100.43 110.59
N THR A 720 25.46 -100.43 111.45
CA THR A 720 26.73 -101.16 111.27
C THR A 720 26.58 -102.68 111.18
N LYS A 721 25.48 -103.23 111.69
CA LYS A 721 25.11 -104.65 111.62
C LYS A 721 24.13 -105.00 110.50
N GLY A 722 23.61 -104.01 109.76
CA GLY A 722 22.60 -104.24 108.71
C GLY A 722 21.23 -104.71 109.23
N LEU A 723 20.93 -104.51 110.52
CA LEU A 723 19.70 -104.97 111.18
C LEU A 723 18.44 -104.25 110.68
N PHE A 724 18.57 -103.03 110.20
CA PHE A 724 17.45 -102.19 109.77
C PHE A 724 17.48 -101.92 108.25
N ILE A 725 16.33 -101.72 107.63
CA ILE A 725 16.19 -101.21 106.25
C ILE A 725 15.19 -100.06 106.26
N ILE A 726 15.49 -98.96 105.56
CA ILE A 726 14.54 -97.85 105.35
C ILE A 726 13.95 -97.95 103.94
N ASP A 727 12.64 -97.74 103.81
CA ASP A 727 12.01 -97.55 102.51
C ASP A 727 12.28 -96.14 101.97
N GLN A 728 12.63 -96.05 100.68
CA GLN A 728 13.15 -94.85 100.06
C GLN A 728 12.07 -93.76 99.86
N THR A 729 10.79 -94.13 99.76
CA THR A 729 9.68 -93.17 99.57
C THR A 729 8.86 -92.94 100.83
N SER A 730 8.53 -93.98 101.60
CA SER A 730 7.66 -93.82 102.78
C SER A 730 8.39 -93.47 104.08
N GLY A 731 9.72 -93.49 104.11
CA GLY A 731 10.50 -93.19 105.33
C GLY A 731 10.37 -94.26 106.44
N ASN A 732 9.70 -95.37 106.16
CA ASN A 732 9.50 -96.47 107.11
C ASN A 732 10.81 -97.24 107.32
N ILE A 733 11.31 -97.25 108.56
CA ILE A 733 12.41 -98.08 109.02
C ILE A 733 11.84 -99.41 109.49
N THR A 734 12.34 -100.51 108.94
CA THR A 734 11.91 -101.89 109.18
C THR A 734 13.02 -102.74 109.77
N LEU A 735 12.65 -103.74 110.57
CA LEU A 735 13.60 -104.75 111.07
C LEU A 735 13.85 -105.82 110.00
N LYS A 736 15.10 -105.97 109.54
CA LYS A 736 15.49 -106.89 108.46
C LYS A 736 15.65 -108.33 108.94
N GLU A 737 16.29 -108.51 110.10
CA GLU A 737 16.66 -109.81 110.66
C GLU A 737 16.30 -109.87 112.14
N LYS A 738 16.05 -111.07 112.67
CA LYS A 738 15.56 -111.21 114.05
C LYS A 738 16.70 -110.97 115.03
N CYS A 739 16.55 -109.96 115.89
CA CYS A 739 17.54 -109.60 116.92
C CYS A 739 17.99 -110.81 117.75
N VAL A 740 19.29 -111.02 117.87
CA VAL A 740 19.88 -111.97 118.82
C VAL A 740 20.33 -111.25 120.10
N PHE A 741 20.71 -112.00 121.14
CA PHE A 741 21.21 -111.42 122.40
C PHE A 741 22.38 -110.45 122.23
N ALA A 742 23.18 -110.58 121.16
CA ALA A 742 24.26 -109.65 120.83
C ALA A 742 23.79 -108.29 120.29
N ASP A 743 22.49 -108.13 119.98
CA ASP A 743 21.88 -106.91 119.42
C ASP A 743 21.09 -106.08 120.43
N LEU A 744 21.02 -106.53 121.68
CA LEU A 744 20.41 -105.78 122.78
C LEU A 744 21.19 -104.48 123.05
N GLY A 745 20.46 -103.36 123.17
CA GLY A 745 21.04 -102.04 123.44
C GLY A 745 20.51 -100.94 122.53
N LEU A 746 21.20 -99.79 122.53
CA LEU A 746 20.82 -98.60 121.78
C LEU A 746 21.49 -98.57 120.39
N HIS A 747 20.68 -98.51 119.35
CA HIS A 747 21.11 -98.33 117.95
C HIS A 747 20.77 -96.91 117.50
N ARG A 748 21.78 -96.08 117.25
CA ARG A 748 21.63 -94.72 116.75
C ARG A 748 21.77 -94.72 115.23
N LEU A 749 20.66 -94.66 114.50
CA LEU A 749 20.62 -94.56 113.04
C LEU A 749 20.74 -93.11 112.59
N VAL A 750 21.46 -92.86 111.49
CA VAL A 750 21.53 -91.53 110.83
C VAL A 750 20.76 -91.62 109.53
N VAL A 751 19.65 -90.88 109.45
CA VAL A 751 18.73 -90.89 108.30
C VAL A 751 18.86 -89.56 107.55
N LYS A 752 18.97 -89.63 106.22
CA LYS A 752 19.02 -88.51 105.29
C LYS A 752 17.75 -88.46 104.47
N ALA A 753 17.06 -87.32 104.49
CA ALA A 753 16.07 -86.95 103.49
C ALA A 753 16.79 -86.07 102.47
N LYS A 754 16.65 -86.40 101.19
CA LYS A 754 17.20 -85.68 100.05
C LYS A 754 16.07 -85.46 99.05
N ASP A 755 15.96 -84.29 98.48
CA ASP A 755 15.05 -84.06 97.36
C ASP A 755 15.57 -84.67 96.04
N LEU A 756 14.79 -84.47 94.97
CA LEU A 756 15.13 -84.80 93.59
C LEU A 756 15.30 -83.56 92.70
N GLY A 757 15.43 -82.38 93.28
CA GLY A 757 15.45 -81.13 92.53
C GLY A 757 16.76 -80.80 91.83
N GLN A 758 16.72 -79.71 91.08
CA GLN A 758 17.82 -79.18 90.27
C GLN A 758 17.93 -77.65 90.44
N PRO A 759 19.12 -77.04 90.34
CA PRO A 759 20.38 -77.61 89.83
C PRO A 759 21.08 -78.57 90.81
N ASP A 760 21.11 -78.22 92.10
CA ASP A 760 21.69 -79.03 93.17
C ASP A 760 20.58 -79.54 94.07
N SER A 761 20.44 -80.87 94.15
CA SER A 761 19.45 -81.49 95.03
C SER A 761 19.87 -81.40 96.50
N LEU A 762 19.11 -80.68 97.31
CA LEU A 762 19.41 -80.39 98.70
C LEU A 762 19.04 -81.56 99.62
N PHE A 763 19.51 -81.49 100.87
CA PHE A 763 19.28 -82.55 101.85
C PHE A 763 19.46 -82.12 103.30
N ASN A 764 18.93 -82.94 104.19
CA ASN A 764 19.04 -82.78 105.64
C ASN A 764 19.21 -84.15 106.32
N VAL A 765 19.64 -84.17 107.58
CA VAL A 765 19.92 -85.39 108.34
C VAL A 765 19.36 -85.36 109.76
N VAL A 766 18.84 -86.49 110.23
CA VAL A 766 18.29 -86.66 111.58
C VAL A 766 18.80 -87.94 112.23
N ASN A 767 18.91 -87.94 113.57
CA ASN A 767 19.27 -89.12 114.34
C ASN A 767 17.98 -89.81 114.81
N VAL A 768 17.85 -91.10 114.51
CA VAL A 768 16.77 -91.96 115.03
C VAL A 768 17.38 -92.96 116.00
N ASN A 769 16.97 -92.90 117.27
CA ASN A 769 17.47 -93.80 118.30
C ASN A 769 16.48 -94.96 118.49
N LEU A 770 16.92 -96.20 118.26
CA LEU A 770 16.11 -97.40 118.48
C LEU A 770 16.72 -98.21 119.64
N PHE A 771 15.94 -98.46 120.69
CA PHE A 771 16.37 -99.22 121.85
C PHE A 771 15.84 -100.65 121.78
N VAL A 772 16.73 -101.60 121.52
CA VAL A 772 16.40 -103.02 121.38
C VAL A 772 16.48 -103.72 122.74
N ASN A 773 15.33 -103.94 123.38
CA ASN A 773 15.20 -104.68 124.64
C ASN A 773 13.75 -105.16 124.87
N GLU A 774 13.54 -106.18 125.72
CA GLU A 774 12.18 -106.68 126.01
C GLU A 774 11.31 -105.66 126.76
N SER A 775 11.90 -104.77 127.55
CA SER A 775 11.19 -103.70 128.24
C SER A 775 12.09 -102.52 128.62
N VAL A 776 11.49 -101.35 128.87
CA VAL A 776 12.18 -100.19 129.45
C VAL A 776 12.14 -100.30 130.97
N THR A 777 13.14 -100.96 131.55
CA THR A 777 13.26 -101.11 133.02
C THR A 777 13.75 -99.85 133.73
N ASN A 778 14.45 -98.95 133.02
CA ASN A 778 14.77 -97.61 133.50
C ASN A 778 14.93 -96.62 132.33
N ALA A 779 13.92 -95.79 132.08
CA ALA A 779 13.95 -94.78 131.02
C ALA A 779 15.03 -93.70 131.23
N THR A 780 15.35 -93.32 132.48
CA THR A 780 16.37 -92.29 132.76
C THR A 780 17.76 -92.75 132.32
N LEU A 781 18.08 -94.03 132.52
CA LEU A 781 19.32 -94.64 132.03
C LEU A 781 19.38 -94.67 130.50
N ILE A 782 18.25 -94.87 129.80
CA ILE A 782 18.21 -94.80 128.33
C ILE A 782 18.44 -93.36 127.87
N TYR A 783 17.85 -92.34 128.50
CA TYR A 783 18.12 -90.95 128.17
C TYR A 783 19.58 -90.54 128.46
N GLU A 784 20.20 -91.06 129.54
CA GLU A 784 21.64 -90.91 129.76
C GLU A 784 22.48 -91.62 128.69
N LEU A 785 22.10 -92.83 128.27
CA LEU A 785 22.78 -93.56 127.20
C LEU A 785 22.63 -92.87 125.84
N VAL A 786 21.45 -92.32 125.52
CA VAL A 786 21.22 -91.50 124.32
C VAL A 786 22.12 -90.26 124.38
N ARG A 787 22.10 -89.51 125.48
CA ARG A 787 22.94 -88.32 125.67
C ARG A 787 24.44 -88.62 125.55
N LYS A 788 24.91 -89.65 126.24
CA LYS A 788 26.33 -90.06 126.25
C LYS A 788 26.80 -90.63 124.91
N ASN A 789 25.92 -91.24 124.11
CA ASN A 789 26.21 -91.69 122.74
C ASN A 789 25.89 -90.63 121.66
N ILE A 790 25.32 -89.48 122.04
CA ILE A 790 25.30 -88.26 121.23
C ILE A 790 26.63 -87.50 121.39
N GLU A 791 27.18 -87.48 122.60
CA GLU A 791 28.45 -86.82 122.96
C GLU A 791 29.71 -87.60 122.50
N THR A 792 29.61 -88.90 122.17
CA THR A 792 30.71 -89.64 121.50
C THR A 792 30.73 -89.38 119.99
N PRO A 793 31.83 -88.85 119.42
CA PRO A 793 31.92 -88.64 117.99
C PRO A 793 32.14 -89.97 117.25
N VAL A 794 31.30 -90.24 116.24
CA VAL A 794 31.60 -91.25 115.21
C VAL A 794 32.69 -90.67 114.31
N THR A 795 33.95 -91.00 114.60
CA THR A 795 35.10 -90.45 113.86
C THR A 795 35.20 -91.04 112.45
N GLN A 796 35.17 -90.16 111.43
CA GLN A 796 35.80 -90.32 110.11
C GLN A 796 35.30 -91.55 109.30
N ASN A 797 34.37 -91.43 108.35
CA ASN A 797 34.52 -90.61 107.13
C ASN A 797 33.16 -90.28 106.48
N ILE A 798 32.76 -89.02 106.55
CA ILE A 798 31.96 -88.38 105.50
C ILE A 798 32.73 -87.11 105.17
N GLU A 799 33.26 -87.03 103.95
CA GLU A 799 34.01 -85.85 103.52
C GLU A 799 33.04 -84.67 103.35
N THR A 800 33.24 -83.63 104.15
CA THR A 800 32.80 -82.28 103.80
C THR A 800 33.68 -81.77 102.67
N THR A 801 33.44 -82.26 101.45
CA THR A 801 33.86 -81.53 100.26
C THR A 801 32.97 -80.30 100.15
N ASP A 802 33.43 -79.18 100.70
CA ASP A 802 32.91 -77.86 100.35
C ASP A 802 32.97 -77.73 98.82
N ALA A 803 31.82 -77.76 98.16
CA ALA A 803 31.70 -77.64 96.72
C ALA A 803 31.90 -76.18 96.29
N SER A 804 33.09 -75.65 96.55
CA SER A 804 33.49 -74.30 96.17
C SER A 804 33.48 -74.15 94.65
N SER A 805 32.43 -73.54 94.12
CA SER A 805 32.36 -72.86 92.82
C SER A 805 33.10 -73.54 91.64
N PRO A 806 32.41 -74.27 90.73
CA PRO A 806 33.00 -74.81 89.49
C PRO A 806 33.28 -73.74 88.41
N SER A 807 33.73 -72.54 88.83
CA SER A 807 33.95 -71.32 88.03
C SER A 807 35.18 -71.36 87.12
N SER A 808 35.71 -72.55 86.79
CA SER A 808 36.90 -72.73 85.93
C SER A 808 36.71 -73.67 84.74
N ASP A 809 35.72 -74.56 84.72
CA ASP A 809 35.52 -75.52 83.61
C ASP A 809 34.26 -75.24 82.79
N TYR A 810 33.20 -74.68 83.40
CA TYR A 810 32.08 -74.13 82.64
C TYR A 810 32.56 -73.05 81.65
N VAL A 811 33.56 -72.24 82.04
CA VAL A 811 34.19 -71.24 81.15
C VAL A 811 34.91 -71.91 79.98
N LYS A 812 35.56 -73.07 80.14
CA LYS A 812 36.24 -73.76 79.02
C LYS A 812 35.23 -74.35 78.04
N ILE A 813 34.15 -74.95 78.56
CA ILE A 813 33.07 -75.52 77.75
C ILE A 813 32.29 -74.41 77.03
N VAL A 814 31.93 -73.32 77.72
CA VAL A 814 31.26 -72.16 77.12
C VAL A 814 32.18 -71.43 76.14
N VAL A 815 33.48 -71.25 76.41
CA VAL A 815 34.40 -70.65 75.42
C VAL A 815 34.56 -71.56 74.19
N ALA A 816 34.56 -72.89 74.34
CA ALA A 816 34.55 -73.80 73.19
C ALA A 816 33.23 -73.72 72.39
N ILE A 817 32.08 -73.67 73.06
CA ILE A 817 30.76 -73.55 72.41
C ILE A 817 30.59 -72.16 71.77
N VAL A 818 31.02 -71.09 72.42
CA VAL A 818 30.95 -69.71 71.92
C VAL A 818 31.97 -69.47 70.81
N ALA A 819 33.18 -70.05 70.87
CA ALA A 819 34.09 -70.05 69.72
C ALA A 819 33.52 -70.86 68.55
N GLY A 820 32.85 -71.99 68.82
CA GLY A 820 32.17 -72.81 67.81
C GLY A 820 31.00 -72.06 67.15
N THR A 821 30.12 -71.45 67.93
CA THR A 821 28.99 -70.67 67.40
C THR A 821 29.44 -69.38 66.76
N ILE A 822 30.42 -68.64 67.31
CA ILE A 822 30.98 -67.45 66.64
C ILE A 822 31.69 -67.83 65.34
N THR A 823 32.42 -68.93 65.25
CA THR A 823 33.02 -69.35 63.95
C THR A 823 31.97 -69.82 62.95
N VAL A 824 30.92 -70.54 63.37
CA VAL A 824 29.79 -70.89 62.49
C VAL A 824 28.99 -69.66 62.07
N ILE A 825 28.73 -68.70 62.97
CA ILE A 825 28.05 -67.43 62.67
C ILE A 825 28.92 -66.57 61.76
N LEU A 826 30.23 -66.46 62.00
CA LEU A 826 31.13 -65.71 61.14
C LEU A 826 31.25 -66.35 59.74
N VAL A 827 31.31 -67.69 59.63
CA VAL A 827 31.34 -68.39 58.34
C VAL A 827 30.00 -68.30 57.60
N THR A 828 28.87 -68.40 58.29
CA THR A 828 27.53 -68.22 57.68
C THR A 828 27.28 -66.76 57.31
N PHE A 829 27.73 -65.78 58.09
CA PHE A 829 27.64 -64.36 57.76
C PHE A 829 28.59 -63.98 56.62
N ILE A 830 29.83 -64.48 56.61
CA ILE A 830 30.76 -64.27 55.47
C ILE A 830 30.22 -64.94 54.21
N THR A 831 29.70 -66.18 54.28
CA THR A 831 29.12 -66.83 53.09
C THR A 831 27.80 -66.21 52.65
N ALA A 832 27.01 -65.63 53.56
CA ALA A 832 25.86 -64.79 53.22
C ALA A 832 26.29 -63.49 52.54
N VAL A 833 27.24 -62.73 53.10
CA VAL A 833 27.75 -61.47 52.52
C VAL A 833 28.45 -61.71 51.17
N VAL A 834 29.15 -62.83 50.99
CA VAL A 834 29.74 -63.23 49.70
C VAL A 834 28.66 -63.60 48.68
N ARG A 835 27.58 -64.30 49.08
CA ARG A 835 26.43 -64.57 48.20
C ARG A 835 25.62 -63.31 47.87
N CYS A 836 25.46 -62.38 48.82
CA CYS A 836 24.82 -61.09 48.62
C CYS A 836 25.69 -60.07 47.85
N ARG A 837 26.98 -60.35 47.62
CA ARG A 837 27.84 -59.58 46.70
C ARG A 837 28.04 -60.23 45.32
N GLN A 838 27.38 -61.36 45.04
CA GLN A 838 27.39 -62.00 43.71
C GLN A 838 26.02 -62.56 43.30
N SER A 839 25.04 -61.67 43.08
CA SER A 839 23.85 -61.96 42.28
C SER A 839 24.10 -61.55 40.81
N PRO A 840 24.11 -62.50 39.85
CA PRO A 840 24.52 -62.19 38.48
C PRO A 840 23.41 -61.53 37.65
N HIS A 841 23.84 -60.54 36.86
CA HIS A 841 23.15 -60.01 35.70
C HIS A 841 22.81 -61.14 34.68
N LEU A 842 21.55 -61.21 34.19
CA LEU A 842 21.15 -61.25 32.76
C LEU A 842 19.92 -62.12 32.42
N LYS A 843 18.99 -61.50 31.65
CA LYS A 843 18.05 -62.07 30.66
C LYS A 843 16.96 -63.02 31.20
N ALA A 844 15.67 -62.87 30.92
CA ALA A 844 14.92 -62.29 29.79
C ALA A 844 15.05 -63.06 28.45
N ALA A 845 14.20 -64.07 28.24
CA ALA A 845 13.26 -64.15 27.10
C ALA A 845 12.34 -65.39 27.14
N GLN A 846 11.03 -65.16 27.02
CA GLN A 846 9.99 -65.96 26.34
C GLN A 846 10.19 -67.47 26.08
N LYS A 847 9.16 -68.29 26.42
CA LYS A 847 8.22 -68.81 25.39
C LYS A 847 7.03 -69.61 25.93
N ASN A 848 5.88 -69.39 25.30
CA ASN A 848 4.92 -70.41 24.86
C ASN A 848 4.30 -69.88 23.54
N LYS A 849 3.97 -70.68 22.52
CA LYS A 849 3.96 -72.15 22.41
C LYS A 849 4.26 -72.60 20.96
N GLN A 850 4.58 -73.89 20.81
CA GLN A 850 4.58 -74.71 19.58
C GLN A 850 5.59 -74.44 18.43
N ASN A 851 6.50 -75.42 18.28
CA ASN A 851 6.76 -76.28 17.10
C ASN A 851 7.14 -75.66 15.72
N SER A 852 8.08 -76.21 14.94
CA SER A 852 9.04 -77.31 15.22
C SER A 852 10.16 -77.44 14.15
N GLU A 853 11.42 -77.42 14.62
CA GLU A 853 12.55 -78.30 14.21
C GLU A 853 13.24 -78.22 12.81
N TRP A 854 14.48 -78.74 12.75
CA TRP A 854 15.37 -79.08 11.61
C TRP A 854 16.05 -77.99 10.72
N VAL A 855 17.16 -77.45 11.24
CA VAL A 855 18.56 -77.62 10.71
C VAL A 855 18.85 -77.42 9.19
N THR A 856 19.54 -76.30 8.88
CA THR A 856 20.66 -76.00 7.90
C THR A 856 20.84 -76.77 6.55
N PRO A 857 21.50 -76.21 5.49
CA PRO A 857 21.93 -74.82 5.21
C PRO A 857 21.62 -74.30 3.76
N ASN A 858 22.20 -73.14 3.41
CA ASN A 858 22.41 -72.54 2.07
C ASN A 858 22.91 -73.57 0.99
N PRO A 859 22.64 -73.45 -0.36
CA PRO A 859 22.28 -72.25 -1.13
C PRO A 859 21.25 -72.40 -2.31
N GLU A 860 21.17 -71.32 -3.11
CA GLU A 860 20.96 -71.28 -4.59
C GLU A 860 19.59 -71.03 -5.30
N ASN A 861 19.68 -70.08 -6.26
CA ASN A 861 19.02 -69.95 -7.58
C ASN A 861 17.48 -69.99 -7.81
N ARG A 862 16.99 -68.81 -8.27
CA ARG A 862 16.02 -68.59 -9.39
C ARG A 862 14.53 -68.94 -9.12
N GLN A 863 13.55 -68.33 -9.82
CA GLN A 863 13.63 -67.47 -11.02
C GLN A 863 12.58 -66.33 -11.03
N MET A 864 12.92 -65.25 -11.76
CA MET A 864 12.12 -64.16 -12.37
C MET A 864 10.61 -64.03 -12.05
N ILE A 865 10.08 -62.81 -11.87
CA ILE A 865 9.69 -61.94 -13.01
C ILE A 865 10.28 -60.50 -12.96
N MET A 866 10.62 -60.01 -14.16
CA MET A 866 10.90 -58.63 -14.62
C MET A 866 11.68 -57.62 -13.74
N MET A 867 12.97 -57.54 -14.10
CA MET A 867 13.80 -56.33 -14.32
C MET A 867 13.06 -55.08 -14.86
N LYS A 868 13.56 -53.83 -14.84
CA LYS A 868 14.91 -53.19 -14.64
C LYS A 868 14.64 -51.72 -14.17
N LYS A 869 15.37 -51.07 -13.24
CA LYS A 869 16.79 -50.63 -13.24
C LYS A 869 17.12 -49.65 -14.40
N LYS A 870 17.87 -48.55 -14.25
CA LYS A 870 18.94 -48.24 -13.25
C LYS A 870 19.47 -46.77 -13.35
N LYS A 871 20.34 -46.41 -12.38
CA LYS A 871 21.42 -45.38 -12.41
C LYS A 871 20.97 -43.91 -12.21
N LYS A 872 21.84 -42.99 -11.73
CA LYS A 872 23.33 -42.97 -11.70
C LYS A 872 23.89 -42.24 -10.45
N LYS A 873 25.13 -42.55 -10.02
CA LYS A 873 25.91 -41.82 -8.99
C LYS A 873 27.42 -41.90 -9.35
N LYS A 874 28.23 -40.94 -8.85
CA LYS A 874 29.72 -40.82 -8.95
C LYS A 874 30.35 -40.41 -10.30
N LYS A 875 31.26 -39.42 -10.21
CA LYS A 875 32.67 -39.51 -10.68
C LYS A 875 33.60 -38.79 -9.67
N LYS A 876 34.92 -38.71 -9.91
CA LYS A 876 35.96 -38.46 -8.87
C LYS A 876 37.22 -37.78 -9.46
N LYS A 877 37.99 -37.04 -8.63
CA LYS A 877 39.28 -36.31 -8.89
C LYS A 877 39.12 -35.07 -9.81
N HIS A 878 39.69 -33.89 -9.52
CA HIS A 878 41.14 -33.61 -9.36
C HIS A 878 41.45 -32.34 -8.53
N ALA A 879 42.72 -32.14 -8.19
CA ALA A 879 43.36 -30.84 -7.89
C ALA A 879 44.53 -30.64 -8.89
N PRO A 880 45.00 -29.40 -9.18
CA PRO A 880 46.03 -28.75 -8.32
C PRO A 880 46.12 -27.19 -8.31
N LYS A 881 46.97 -26.66 -7.40
CA LYS A 881 47.76 -25.39 -7.44
C LYS A 881 47.10 -23.98 -7.41
N ASN A 882 47.25 -23.35 -6.23
CA ASN A 882 47.86 -22.04 -5.88
C ASN A 882 47.81 -20.77 -6.77
N LEU A 883 47.83 -19.63 -6.05
CA LEU A 883 48.22 -18.21 -6.35
C LEU A 883 47.00 -17.25 -6.23
N LEU A 884 46.98 -16.18 -5.41
CA LEU A 884 47.92 -15.59 -4.43
C LEU A 884 47.18 -14.85 -3.28
N LEU A 885 47.95 -14.41 -2.27
CA LEU A 885 47.73 -13.42 -1.18
C LEU A 885 46.69 -12.29 -1.46
N ASN A 886 46.07 -11.59 -0.49
CA ASN A 886 46.34 -11.36 0.96
C ASN A 886 45.00 -10.98 1.68
N PHE A 887 44.84 -10.65 2.98
CA PHE A 887 45.68 -10.46 4.20
C PHE A 887 44.82 -10.99 5.41
N VAL A 888 45.36 -11.60 6.46
CA VAL A 888 45.85 -11.05 7.76
C VAL A 888 44.83 -10.26 8.61
N THR A 889 44.52 -10.84 9.78
CA THR A 889 43.79 -10.28 10.93
C THR A 889 44.73 -9.55 11.91
N ILE A 890 44.16 -8.74 12.82
CA ILE A 890 44.81 -8.23 14.04
C ILE A 890 43.82 -8.41 15.20
N GLU A 891 44.32 -8.80 16.37
CA GLU A 891 43.56 -9.06 17.60
C GLU A 891 44.45 -8.72 18.83
N GLU A 892 43.83 -8.49 20.00
CA GLU A 892 44.46 -8.15 21.30
C GLU A 892 45.18 -6.76 21.39
N ALA A 893 45.33 -6.09 22.55
CA ALA A 893 45.06 -6.45 23.94
C ALA A 893 44.60 -5.26 24.84
N LYS A 894 44.05 -5.62 26.02
CA LYS A 894 43.42 -4.85 27.12
C LYS A 894 44.14 -3.61 27.71
N ALA A 895 43.35 -2.71 28.34
CA ALA A 895 43.39 -2.28 29.76
C ALA A 895 42.70 -0.89 29.93
N ASP A 896 41.96 -0.53 31.00
CA ASP A 896 41.35 -1.28 32.11
C ASP A 896 40.21 -0.41 32.76
N ASP A 897 39.60 -0.92 33.84
CA ASP A 897 38.76 -0.25 34.87
C ASP A 897 37.24 0.01 34.71
N ALA A 898 36.53 -0.47 35.76
CA ALA A 898 35.37 0.08 36.48
C ALA A 898 33.88 -0.22 36.08
N ASP A 899 33.29 -1.09 36.92
CA ASP A 899 31.94 -1.06 37.52
C ASP A 899 30.60 -1.23 36.74
N ASN A 900 30.06 -2.44 36.90
CA ASN A 900 28.73 -2.77 37.47
C ASN A 900 27.42 -2.14 36.94
N ASN A 901 26.74 -2.91 36.08
CA ASN A 901 25.46 -3.60 36.38
C ASN A 901 24.43 -3.00 37.38
N ARG A 902 23.16 -2.96 36.92
CA ARG A 902 21.90 -3.24 37.67
C ARG A 902 21.45 -2.22 38.77
N SER A 903 20.16 -2.10 39.11
CA SER A 903 18.90 -2.47 38.43
C SER A 903 17.65 -1.95 39.16
N SER A 904 16.65 -1.45 38.41
CA SER A 904 15.19 -1.58 38.66
C SER A 904 14.54 -1.01 39.95
N VAL A 905 13.19 -0.91 39.92
CA VAL A 905 12.26 -0.75 41.07
C VAL A 905 12.22 0.65 41.74
N THR A 906 11.09 1.24 42.17
CA THR A 906 9.68 1.36 41.69
C THR A 906 8.99 2.41 42.58
N LEU A 907 7.94 3.11 42.08
CA LEU A 907 6.92 3.85 42.88
C LEU A 907 7.49 5.08 43.67
N ASP A 908 6.71 6.09 44.08
CA ASP A 908 5.25 6.27 44.08
C ASP A 908 4.84 7.74 43.77
N LEU A 909 3.53 8.00 43.67
CA LEU A 909 2.87 9.33 43.53
C LEU A 909 2.40 9.88 44.90
N PRO A 910 1.80 11.10 45.05
CA PRO A 910 1.75 12.32 44.22
C PRO A 910 2.00 13.64 45.05
N ILE A 911 1.47 14.79 44.57
CA ILE A 911 1.03 16.02 45.30
C ILE A 911 1.94 17.28 45.29
N GLU A 912 1.68 18.12 44.27
CA GLU A 912 1.33 19.57 44.30
C GLU A 912 2.25 20.72 44.81
N LEU A 913 2.03 21.86 44.13
CA LEU A 913 2.15 23.28 44.54
C LEU A 913 3.55 23.93 44.72
N GLU A 914 3.99 24.58 43.63
CA GLU A 914 4.28 26.02 43.48
C GLU A 914 4.76 26.82 44.73
N GLU A 915 5.81 27.64 44.67
CA GLU A 915 5.77 28.92 43.92
C GLU A 915 7.15 29.62 43.73
N GLN A 916 7.28 30.33 42.59
CA GLN A 916 7.98 31.63 42.39
C GLN A 916 9.53 31.75 42.58
N THR A 917 10.28 32.64 41.87
CA THR A 917 9.94 33.64 40.82
C THR A 917 11.12 33.99 39.87
N MET A 918 10.79 34.76 38.80
CA MET A 918 11.66 35.49 37.83
C MET A 918 12.40 34.66 36.75
N GLY A 919 12.16 34.86 35.44
CA GLY A 919 11.19 35.69 34.72
C GLY A 919 11.17 35.34 33.22
N LYS A 920 10.00 35.16 32.58
CA LYS A 920 9.15 36.14 31.85
C LYS A 920 9.65 36.65 30.48
N TYR A 921 8.84 36.72 29.39
CA TYR A 921 7.69 35.91 28.89
C TYR A 921 7.18 36.45 27.51
N ASN A 922 7.09 35.60 26.46
CA ASN A 922 6.20 35.63 25.25
C ASN A 922 6.02 36.95 24.41
N TRP A 923 5.35 37.05 23.24
CA TRP A 923 4.17 36.37 22.62
C TRP A 923 4.15 36.37 21.06
N GLY A 924 3.22 35.61 20.45
CA GLY A 924 2.73 35.79 19.05
C GLY A 924 1.50 36.75 18.99
N THR A 925 0.59 36.75 18.00
CA THR A 925 0.26 35.81 16.90
C THR A 925 -0.61 36.47 15.78
N THR A 926 -0.47 36.00 14.53
CA THR A 926 -1.50 35.97 13.42
C THR A 926 -2.03 37.35 12.85
N PRO A 927 -3.11 37.47 12.03
CA PRO A 927 -2.98 37.93 10.61
C PRO A 927 -3.97 39.06 10.16
N THR A 928 -3.98 39.46 8.86
CA THR A 928 -5.14 39.88 7.99
C THR A 928 -4.68 40.68 6.72
N THR A 929 -5.58 41.37 6.00
CA THR A 929 -5.49 41.71 4.55
C THR A 929 -5.88 43.16 4.17
N PHE A 930 -5.59 43.52 2.91
CA PHE A 930 -6.05 44.67 2.10
C PHE A 930 -5.31 46.04 2.15
N LYS A 931 -5.58 46.82 1.08
CA LYS A 931 -4.98 48.07 0.54
C LYS A 931 -5.55 49.34 1.23
N PRO A 932 -5.05 50.59 1.01
CA PRO A 932 -4.40 51.11 -0.22
C PRO A 932 -3.25 52.14 -0.05
N ASP A 933 -2.99 52.84 -1.16
CA ASP A 933 -2.31 54.14 -1.36
C ASP A 933 -0.77 54.22 -1.48
N SER A 934 -0.38 55.26 -2.22
CA SER A 934 0.95 55.64 -2.71
C SER A 934 1.18 57.13 -2.31
N PRO A 935 2.38 57.76 -2.39
CA PRO A 935 3.27 57.72 -3.56
C PRO A 935 4.80 57.84 -3.32
N ASP A 936 5.50 57.80 -4.46
CA ASP A 936 6.66 58.63 -4.85
C ASP A 936 8.13 58.30 -4.50
N LEU A 937 8.95 58.64 -5.51
CA LEU A 937 10.39 58.96 -5.55
C LEU A 937 11.43 58.20 -4.70
N ALA A 938 12.21 57.35 -5.40
CA ALA A 938 13.69 57.37 -5.55
C ALA A 938 14.60 57.79 -4.35
N ARG A 939 15.80 57.23 -4.16
CA ARG A 939 16.91 57.15 -5.15
C ARG A 939 18.16 56.47 -4.55
N HIS A 940 19.12 56.11 -5.42
CA HIS A 940 20.53 55.71 -5.13
C HIS A 940 20.86 54.27 -4.66
N TYR A 941 21.92 53.61 -5.18
CA TYR A 941 22.66 53.73 -6.47
C TYR A 941 23.66 52.54 -6.67
N LYS A 942 24.20 52.42 -7.90
CA LYS A 942 25.30 51.52 -8.38
C LYS A 942 24.94 50.02 -8.58
N SER A 943 25.13 49.34 -9.73
CA SER A 943 25.84 49.52 -11.03
C SER A 943 27.24 48.90 -11.18
N ALA A 944 27.39 47.98 -12.13
CA ALA A 944 28.51 47.93 -13.09
C ALA A 944 28.23 46.95 -14.25
N SER A 945 28.35 47.43 -15.51
CA SER A 945 28.55 46.63 -16.73
C SER A 945 29.08 47.57 -17.84
N PRO A 946 30.12 47.21 -18.61
CA PRO A 946 30.68 48.10 -19.65
C PRO A 946 30.41 47.64 -21.10
N GLN A 947 30.10 48.60 -21.98
CA GLN A 947 30.24 48.50 -23.44
C GLN A 947 31.56 49.11 -23.93
N PRO A 948 31.85 49.05 -25.24
CA PRO A 948 32.14 50.29 -25.99
C PRO A 948 31.62 50.33 -27.46
N THR A 949 31.49 51.45 -28.19
CA THR A 949 31.19 52.89 -27.93
C THR A 949 31.11 53.65 -29.27
N PHE A 950 30.44 54.83 -29.31
CA PHE A 950 30.59 55.91 -30.33
C PHE A 950 30.00 55.66 -31.75
N GLN A 951 29.72 56.65 -32.62
CA GLN A 951 29.79 58.13 -32.51
C GLN A 951 28.70 58.86 -33.36
N ILE A 952 28.68 60.19 -33.32
CA ILE A 952 27.74 61.13 -33.98
C ILE A 952 28.52 62.39 -34.46
N GLN A 953 28.00 63.10 -35.49
CA GLN A 953 28.35 64.49 -35.93
C GLN A 953 29.72 64.71 -36.66
N PRO A 954 29.98 65.88 -37.31
CA PRO A 954 29.24 66.42 -38.49
C PRO A 954 30.14 67.13 -39.55
N GLU A 955 29.56 67.70 -40.62
CA GLU A 955 29.93 69.01 -41.21
C GLU A 955 28.75 69.61 -42.02
N THR A 956 28.89 70.86 -42.48
CA THR A 956 27.89 71.72 -43.17
C THR A 956 28.58 72.43 -44.37
N PRO A 957 27.97 73.32 -45.22
CA PRO A 957 26.63 73.95 -45.25
C PRO A 957 25.91 73.72 -46.63
N LEU A 958 24.91 74.47 -47.15
CA LEU A 958 24.40 75.84 -46.89
C LEU A 958 22.97 76.05 -47.49
N ASN A 959 22.07 76.73 -46.75
CA ASN A 959 20.86 77.48 -47.19
C ASN A 959 19.72 76.76 -47.97
N SER A 960 18.42 77.10 -47.88
CA SER A 960 17.59 77.95 -46.98
C SER A 960 16.08 77.85 -47.44
N LYS A 961 15.01 78.50 -46.95
CA LYS A 961 14.76 79.56 -45.92
C LYS A 961 13.23 79.65 -45.59
N HIS A 962 12.84 79.80 -44.31
CA HIS A 962 11.55 80.40 -43.80
C HIS A 962 10.18 79.80 -44.24
N HIS A 963 9.02 79.99 -43.55
CA HIS A 963 8.69 80.40 -42.17
C HIS A 963 7.25 79.94 -41.78
N ILE A 964 7.09 79.44 -40.53
CA ILE A 964 6.04 79.71 -39.51
C ILE A 964 4.69 80.37 -39.93
N ILE A 965 3.53 79.81 -39.52
CA ILE A 965 2.37 80.45 -38.81
C ILE A 965 1.14 79.50 -38.71
N GLN A 966 0.48 79.47 -37.52
CA GLN A 966 -0.89 78.96 -37.15
C GLN A 966 -1.33 77.54 -37.61
N GLU A 967 -2.17 76.75 -36.92
CA GLU A 967 -3.25 76.93 -35.92
C GLU A 967 -4.66 77.26 -36.49
N LEU A 968 -5.69 76.67 -35.88
CA LEU A 968 -7.07 76.55 -36.39
C LEU A 968 -7.88 77.85 -36.36
N PRO A 969 -8.79 78.01 -37.33
CA PRO A 969 -10.19 78.36 -37.03
C PRO A 969 -11.17 77.54 -37.89
N LEU A 970 -12.49 77.56 -37.69
CA LEU A 970 -13.39 77.61 -36.51
C LEU A 970 -14.83 77.52 -37.09
N ASP A 971 -15.83 77.46 -36.21
CA ASP A 971 -17.25 77.71 -36.50
C ASP A 971 -18.00 76.75 -37.46
N ASN A 972 -19.33 76.64 -37.39
CA ASN A 972 -20.21 76.51 -36.22
C ASN A 972 -21.63 76.15 -36.73
N THR A 973 -22.56 75.92 -35.79
CA THR A 973 -24.02 75.76 -35.99
C THR A 973 -24.54 74.41 -36.50
N PHE A 974 -25.76 73.96 -36.16
CA PHE A 974 -26.68 74.09 -35.00
C PHE A 974 -28.07 73.68 -35.56
N VAL A 975 -28.88 72.93 -34.79
CA VAL A 975 -30.29 72.59 -35.11
C VAL A 975 -30.46 71.65 -36.34
N GLY A 976 -31.38 70.68 -36.34
CA GLY A 976 -32.22 70.22 -35.22
C GLY A 976 -33.42 69.39 -35.68
N CYS A 977 -34.49 69.46 -34.87
CA CYS A 977 -35.63 68.55 -34.88
C CYS A 977 -36.55 68.60 -36.10
N ASP A 978 -37.43 67.59 -36.11
CA ASP A 978 -38.74 67.51 -36.77
C ASP A 978 -38.78 67.20 -38.28
N SER A 979 -39.50 66.15 -38.73
CA SER A 979 -40.89 65.67 -38.51
C SER A 979 -41.89 66.26 -39.51
N ILE A 980 -42.88 65.42 -39.88
CA ILE A 980 -44.20 65.74 -40.49
C ILE A 980 -44.38 65.51 -42.02
N SER A 981 -45.14 64.43 -42.33
CA SER A 981 -46.00 64.21 -43.52
C SER A 981 -45.28 63.94 -44.86
N LYS A 982 -45.83 63.22 -45.87
CA LYS A 982 -47.20 62.79 -46.28
C LYS A 982 -47.11 61.41 -46.99
N CYS A 983 -48.12 60.58 -47.25
CA CYS A 983 -49.51 60.33 -46.80
C CYS A 983 -49.99 58.99 -47.43
N SER A 984 -51.25 58.55 -47.21
CA SER A 984 -51.95 57.40 -47.88
C SER A 984 -51.34 55.99 -47.65
N SER A 985 -51.99 55.02 -46.97
CA SER A 985 -53.27 54.28 -47.21
C SER A 985 -53.15 53.14 -48.25
N SER A 986 -53.56 51.88 -48.02
CA SER A 986 -54.27 51.28 -46.86
C SER A 986 -54.34 49.73 -46.93
N SER A 987 -54.61 49.06 -45.78
CA SER A 987 -55.09 47.65 -45.63
C SER A 987 -54.06 46.52 -45.81
N SER A 988 -53.99 45.45 -44.99
CA SER A 988 -54.58 45.16 -43.66
C SER A 988 -54.08 43.83 -43.04
N ASP A 989 -53.95 43.82 -41.71
CA ASP A 989 -54.33 42.73 -40.77
C ASP A 989 -53.43 41.46 -40.53
N PRO A 990 -53.52 40.80 -39.33
CA PRO A 990 -52.29 40.52 -38.54
C PRO A 990 -52.23 39.21 -37.68
N TYR A 991 -51.19 39.14 -36.82
CA TYR A 991 -51.09 38.48 -35.49
C TYR A 991 -50.89 36.95 -35.29
N SER A 992 -50.36 36.69 -34.08
CA SER A 992 -49.83 35.52 -33.37
C SER A 992 -50.57 34.16 -33.32
N VAL A 993 -49.75 33.10 -33.28
CA VAL A 993 -49.72 31.97 -32.29
C VAL A 993 -51.04 31.30 -31.84
N SER A 994 -51.23 30.02 -32.23
CA SER A 994 -51.55 28.89 -31.31
C SER A 994 -51.66 27.50 -31.99
N GLU A 995 -50.92 26.51 -31.48
CA GLU A 995 -51.20 25.04 -31.34
C GLU A 995 -51.80 24.13 -32.46
N CYS A 996 -51.65 22.81 -32.22
CA CYS A 996 -52.44 21.67 -32.72
C CYS A 996 -52.23 21.06 -34.14
N SER A 997 -51.38 20.03 -34.17
CA SER A 997 -51.62 18.67 -34.73
C SER A 997 -52.10 18.44 -36.18
N TYR A 998 -51.32 17.67 -36.95
CA TYR A 998 -51.71 17.07 -38.24
C TYR A 998 -51.90 15.54 -38.15
N PRO A 999 -52.98 14.97 -38.77
CA PRO A 999 -53.13 13.54 -39.01
C PRO A 999 -52.82 13.11 -40.47
N VAL A 1000 -52.80 11.79 -40.70
CA VAL A 1000 -52.38 11.11 -41.94
C VAL A 1000 -53.54 10.93 -42.95
N THR A 1001 -53.27 10.98 -44.27
CA THR A 1001 -53.90 10.07 -45.26
C THR A 1001 -53.16 10.00 -46.61
N THR A 1002 -53.50 9.00 -47.43
CA THR A 1002 -52.75 8.49 -48.60
C THR A 1002 -53.49 8.62 -49.94
N PHE A 1003 -52.76 8.60 -51.07
CA PHE A 1003 -53.30 8.21 -52.39
C PHE A 1003 -52.40 7.20 -53.14
N LYS A 1004 -52.94 6.53 -54.16
CA LYS A 1004 -52.32 5.43 -54.94
C LYS A 1004 -52.51 5.60 -56.46
N THR A 1005 -51.77 4.78 -57.23
CA THR A 1005 -52.17 3.97 -58.42
C THR A 1005 -51.37 4.26 -59.72
N PRO A 1006 -51.32 3.35 -60.73
CA PRO A 1006 -51.14 1.87 -60.70
C PRO A 1006 -50.21 1.32 -61.84
N VAL A 1007 -50.36 0.02 -62.17
CA VAL A 1007 -49.93 -0.76 -63.38
C VAL A 1007 -48.81 -1.82 -63.14
N SER A 1008 -48.77 -2.88 -63.96
CA SER A 1008 -48.31 -4.25 -63.63
C SER A 1008 -47.60 -4.99 -64.78
N VAL A 1009 -46.97 -6.17 -64.50
CA VAL A 1009 -46.85 -7.36 -65.38
C VAL A 1009 -46.36 -8.61 -64.56
N HIS A 1010 -46.52 -9.84 -65.09
CA HIS A 1010 -46.15 -11.15 -64.51
C HIS A 1010 -44.62 -11.46 -64.58
N THR A 1011 -43.99 -12.48 -63.95
CA THR A 1011 -44.30 -13.94 -63.85
C THR A 1011 -43.70 -14.68 -62.60
N ARG A 1012 -43.84 -16.02 -62.53
CA ARG A 1012 -43.51 -17.02 -61.45
C ARG A 1012 -42.52 -18.08 -62.03
N PRO A 1013 -42.03 -19.14 -61.32
CA PRO A 1013 -42.07 -19.53 -59.88
C PRO A 1013 -40.62 -19.77 -59.31
N THR A 1014 -40.20 -20.68 -58.39
CA THR A 1014 -40.72 -21.89 -57.67
C THR A 1014 -39.83 -22.25 -56.44
N ASP A 1015 -40.32 -23.10 -55.52
CA ASP A 1015 -39.67 -24.17 -54.70
C ASP A 1015 -38.29 -24.03 -53.97
N SER A 1016 -38.02 -24.66 -52.80
CA SER A 1016 -38.86 -25.37 -51.80
C SER A 1016 -38.09 -25.75 -50.49
N ARG A 1017 -38.84 -26.08 -49.40
CA ARG A 1017 -38.56 -27.08 -48.31
C ARG A 1017 -37.36 -26.87 -47.33
N THR A 1018 -37.54 -26.57 -46.02
CA THR A 1018 -38.03 -27.35 -44.82
C THR A 1018 -37.02 -28.34 -44.19
N PRO A 1019 -37.12 -28.74 -42.89
CA PRO A 1019 -37.59 -28.03 -41.67
C PRO A 1019 -36.71 -28.30 -40.40
N THR A 1020 -37.19 -27.91 -39.20
CA THR A 1020 -36.67 -28.31 -37.86
C THR A 1020 -37.63 -29.25 -37.12
N ILE A 1021 -37.12 -30.08 -36.18
CA ILE A 1021 -37.69 -30.50 -34.85
C ILE A 1021 -37.18 -31.90 -34.47
N GLU A 1022 -36.75 -32.08 -33.20
CA GLU A 1022 -36.98 -33.34 -32.44
C GLU A 1022 -37.01 -33.05 -30.92
N ILE A 1023 -37.47 -34.00 -30.09
CA ILE A 1023 -38.28 -33.69 -28.88
C ILE A 1023 -38.12 -34.74 -27.75
N TYR A 1024 -38.05 -34.24 -26.49
CA TYR A 1024 -38.44 -34.81 -25.17
C TYR A 1024 -38.05 -36.24 -24.73
N SER A 1025 -37.58 -36.34 -23.47
CA SER A 1025 -38.02 -37.29 -22.40
C SER A 1025 -37.08 -37.18 -21.18
N GLU A 1026 -37.49 -37.36 -19.91
CA GLU A 1026 -38.81 -37.28 -19.25
C GLU A 1026 -38.59 -37.14 -17.72
N ILE A 1027 -39.62 -36.69 -16.97
CA ILE A 1027 -39.69 -36.53 -15.49
C ILE A 1027 -38.85 -35.37 -14.90
#